data_AF-A0AAQ4PUU3-F1
#
_entry.id   AF-A0AAQ4PUU3-F1
#
_cell.length_a   1.000
_cell.length_b   1.000
_cell.length_c   1.000
_cell.angle_alpha   90.00
_cell.angle_beta   90.00
_cell.angle_gamma   90.00
#
_symmetry.space_group_name_H-M   'P 1'
#
loop_
_entity.id
_entity.type
_entity.pdbx_description
1 polymer ?
#
loop_
_entity_poly.entity_id
_entity_poly.type
_entity_poly.pdbx_seq_one_letter_code
_entity_poly.pdbx_strand_id
1 'polypeptide(L)'
;MLDQTLEEYKRVFNSINGILLPGGRASIISSPFQRASQIFYELAVEANNRGDYFPLWGTCLGFEQLFYFTSFKTTLSRTNTTGVALPLSFTNESKSSRLLKDFPAELLDALASEPLTEHSHKFGLALSTHDTNEELKRFYKVISTNWDGATEFVSTFEAYDYPFYGTQWHPEKNAYEWRKPYVPHSPSAVRTTFFMAEFFVNEARKSFHRFRSEEEERSALIYNYSPVHSGPNGFFEQVLLVVLLTAAARAQSFHRGKCPRPSVQQDFDVTKYMGTWYEIEKLPAAFERGTCNQATYSPLADGTVKVRNAELLSNGKRSTIEGVAKVKNASQPAILGVGFFKGVPDAPYWVLSTDYHSYSLVYSCTKYFLFHVDYAWILSRTRVLAEDVIGPLRDRLASAGVNANRLTVSNQTGCDRTAAKTNERPIIGVLAQEVSSPKTNRTAYIAASYVKTLESAGARVVPVMINQTPQEYEALFASINGILYPGGSANILSSGYQRAAKIFYELALEANKRGDYFPVWGTCLGYEQLTVLTSGEDLLSLTNTSGVPLPLNFMDGAKSSRMFEGFPDELMEDLASEPLTANVHNWSVSLSTHKTNEQLNSFYKVLSTNTDGTTEFVSTVEAFDYPIYGTQWHPEKNAFEWRRPYVPHSPSAVRISFYAAQFFVNEARKNFHKFDSEEEEGKALIFNYSPVYAAPRSVFEQIYYF
;
A
#
# COMPACT_ATOMS: atom_id res chain seq x y z
N MET A 1 -28.15 6.51 -1.86
CA MET A 1 -28.30 5.21 -1.19
C MET A 1 -28.62 5.32 0.30
N LEU A 2 -28.26 6.39 1.00
CA LEU A 2 -28.46 6.48 2.46
C LEU A 2 -29.89 6.86 2.92
N ASP A 3 -30.77 7.27 1.99
CA ASP A 3 -32.19 7.62 2.25
C ASP A 3 -33.16 6.53 1.77
N GLN A 4 -32.77 5.26 1.86
CA GLN A 4 -33.65 4.13 1.55
C GLN A 4 -34.60 3.80 2.71
N THR A 5 -35.74 3.22 2.35
CA THR A 5 -36.69 2.62 3.30
C THR A 5 -36.11 1.34 3.92
N LEU A 6 -36.63 0.93 5.08
CA LEU A 6 -36.22 -0.31 5.73
C LEU A 6 -36.41 -1.53 4.82
N GLU A 7 -37.48 -1.56 4.02
CA GLU A 7 -37.76 -2.66 3.10
C GLU A 7 -36.78 -2.72 1.93
N GLU A 8 -36.25 -1.59 1.48
CA GLU A 8 -35.18 -1.55 0.49
C GLU A 8 -33.86 -2.09 1.08
N TYR A 9 -33.50 -1.70 2.30
CA TYR A 9 -32.32 -2.24 2.97
C TYR A 9 -32.42 -3.75 3.20
N LYS A 10 -33.58 -4.26 3.63
CA LYS A 10 -33.82 -5.71 3.74
C LYS A 10 -33.70 -6.42 2.40
N ARG A 11 -34.19 -5.82 1.31
CA ARG A 11 -34.05 -6.37 -0.04
C ARG A 11 -32.58 -6.49 -0.43
N VAL A 12 -31.78 -5.46 -0.17
CA VAL A 12 -30.33 -5.50 -0.45
C VAL A 12 -29.64 -6.54 0.43
N PHE A 13 -29.92 -6.56 1.73
CA PHE A 13 -29.35 -7.52 2.68
C PHE A 13 -29.55 -8.98 2.25
N ASN A 14 -30.77 -9.33 1.83
CA ASN A 14 -31.11 -10.68 1.36
C ASN A 14 -30.49 -11.03 -0.01
N SER A 15 -29.88 -10.07 -0.71
CA SER A 15 -29.28 -10.25 -2.02
C SER A 15 -27.75 -10.28 -1.99
N ILE A 16 -27.11 -9.71 -0.97
CA ILE A 16 -25.65 -9.63 -0.83
C ILE A 16 -25.12 -10.65 0.20
N ASN A 17 -23.85 -10.99 0.10
CA ASN A 17 -23.23 -12.08 0.87
C ASN A 17 -22.42 -11.62 2.09
N GLY A 18 -22.41 -10.31 2.36
CA GLY A 18 -21.67 -9.69 3.46
C GLY A 18 -21.66 -8.17 3.31
N ILE A 19 -21.27 -7.44 4.35
CA ILE A 19 -21.20 -5.98 4.30
C ILE A 19 -19.93 -5.41 4.92
N LEU A 20 -19.34 -4.42 4.25
CA LEU A 20 -18.24 -3.61 4.77
C LEU A 20 -18.75 -2.21 5.12
N LEU A 21 -18.50 -1.79 6.36
CA LEU A 21 -18.72 -0.45 6.87
C LEU A 21 -17.39 0.33 6.76
N PRO A 22 -17.24 1.26 5.80
CA PRO A 22 -15.96 1.91 5.53
C PRO A 22 -15.60 2.98 6.58
N GLY A 23 -14.35 3.45 6.50
CA GLY A 23 -13.92 4.64 7.22
C GLY A 23 -14.62 5.91 6.72
N GLY A 24 -14.54 6.99 7.50
CA GLY A 24 -15.19 8.25 7.13
C GLY A 24 -15.16 9.29 8.23
N ARG A 25 -15.98 10.33 8.06
CA ARG A 25 -16.12 11.44 9.03
C ARG A 25 -17.56 11.71 9.46
N ALA A 26 -18.49 10.82 9.10
CA ALA A 26 -19.89 10.96 9.49
C ALA A 26 -20.03 10.78 11.01
N SER A 27 -21.07 11.38 11.60
CA SER A 27 -21.37 11.19 13.03
C SER A 27 -21.72 9.74 13.31
N ILE A 28 -21.12 9.16 14.36
CA ILE A 28 -21.39 7.81 14.87
C ILE A 28 -22.73 7.69 15.61
N ILE A 29 -23.36 8.82 15.94
CA ILE A 29 -24.64 8.86 16.69
C ILE A 29 -25.80 9.22 15.77
N SER A 30 -25.59 10.18 14.86
CA SER A 30 -26.67 10.74 14.04
C SER A 30 -26.15 11.12 12.67
N SER A 31 -26.25 10.18 11.74
CA SER A 31 -26.01 10.41 10.31
C SER A 31 -26.79 9.38 9.48
N PRO A 32 -27.10 9.67 8.20
CA PRO A 32 -27.70 8.68 7.30
C PRO A 32 -26.83 7.41 7.17
N PHE A 33 -25.50 7.57 7.21
CA PHE A 33 -24.57 6.45 7.23
C PHE A 33 -24.74 5.60 8.49
N GLN A 34 -24.76 6.21 9.68
CA GLN A 34 -24.99 5.50 10.94
C GLN A 34 -26.30 4.71 10.93
N ARG A 35 -27.39 5.33 10.44
CA ARG A 35 -28.70 4.67 10.38
C ARG A 35 -28.66 3.43 9.48
N ALA A 36 -28.06 3.54 8.30
CA ALA A 36 -27.91 2.42 7.38
C ALA A 36 -27.04 1.31 8.01
N SER A 37 -25.88 1.67 8.56
CA SER A 37 -24.98 0.73 9.23
C SER A 37 -25.67 -0.02 10.38
N GLN A 38 -26.48 0.67 11.19
CA GLN A 38 -27.22 0.06 12.28
C GLN A 38 -28.26 -0.95 11.77
N ILE A 39 -29.01 -0.61 10.72
CA ILE A 39 -29.98 -1.53 10.11
C ILE A 39 -29.29 -2.82 9.63
N PHE A 40 -28.15 -2.68 8.94
CA PHE A 40 -27.39 -3.84 8.46
C PHE A 40 -26.77 -4.66 9.61
N TYR A 41 -26.31 -4.01 10.68
CA TYR A 41 -25.84 -4.69 11.88
C TYR A 41 -26.96 -5.51 12.53
N GLU A 42 -28.14 -4.93 12.73
CA GLU A 42 -29.30 -5.60 13.33
C GLU A 42 -29.77 -6.79 12.46
N LEU A 43 -29.85 -6.61 11.14
CA LEU A 43 -30.19 -7.69 10.20
C LEU A 43 -29.14 -8.82 10.22
N ALA A 44 -27.85 -8.48 10.29
CA ALA A 44 -26.78 -9.46 10.37
C ALA A 44 -26.86 -10.26 11.69
N VAL A 45 -27.09 -9.59 12.82
CA VAL A 45 -27.29 -10.28 14.12
C VAL A 45 -28.50 -11.22 14.04
N GLU A 46 -29.63 -10.75 13.51
CA GLU A 46 -30.85 -11.55 13.37
C GLU A 46 -30.65 -12.78 12.46
N ALA A 47 -29.99 -12.60 11.31
CA ALA A 47 -29.70 -13.69 10.37
C ALA A 47 -28.79 -14.76 11.01
N ASN A 48 -27.68 -14.34 11.62
CA ASN A 48 -26.75 -15.28 12.27
C ASN A 48 -27.41 -16.01 13.45
N ASN A 49 -28.27 -15.35 14.23
CA ASN A 49 -29.03 -15.99 15.31
C ASN A 49 -30.04 -17.04 14.81
N ARG A 50 -30.51 -16.92 13.57
CA ARG A 50 -31.39 -17.92 12.92
C ARG A 50 -30.64 -19.05 12.24
N GLY A 51 -29.30 -19.02 12.25
CA GLY A 51 -28.45 -20.03 11.62
C GLY A 51 -28.06 -19.72 10.17
N ASP A 52 -28.42 -18.55 9.64
CA ASP A 52 -27.83 -18.07 8.38
C ASP A 52 -26.38 -17.61 8.62
N TYR A 53 -25.56 -17.51 7.58
CA TYR A 53 -24.21 -16.94 7.68
C TYR A 53 -24.17 -15.59 6.98
N PHE A 54 -23.92 -14.51 7.73
CA PHE A 54 -23.77 -13.17 7.15
C PHE A 54 -22.63 -12.40 7.82
N PRO A 55 -21.47 -12.27 7.17
CA PRO A 55 -20.31 -11.60 7.73
C PRO A 55 -20.40 -10.08 7.61
N LEU A 56 -19.81 -9.41 8.60
CA LEU A 56 -19.75 -7.94 8.68
C LEU A 56 -18.32 -7.49 8.96
N TRP A 57 -17.86 -6.48 8.22
CA TRP A 57 -16.57 -5.84 8.44
C TRP A 57 -16.71 -4.35 8.79
N GLY A 58 -15.99 -3.87 9.80
CA GLY A 58 -15.88 -2.44 10.10
C GLY A 58 -14.46 -1.92 9.96
N THR A 59 -14.25 -0.87 9.16
CA THR A 59 -12.95 -0.18 9.03
C THR A 59 -13.06 1.23 9.59
N CYS A 60 -12.15 1.63 10.49
CA CYS A 60 -12.05 2.98 11.06
C CYS A 60 -13.40 3.48 11.61
N LEU A 61 -14.14 4.35 10.90
CA LEU A 61 -15.50 4.76 11.30
C LEU A 61 -16.47 3.58 11.44
N GLY A 62 -16.41 2.59 10.54
CA GLY A 62 -17.22 1.37 10.65
C GLY A 62 -16.85 0.53 11.87
N PHE A 63 -15.57 0.50 12.23
CA PHE A 63 -15.08 -0.14 13.46
C PHE A 63 -15.64 0.56 14.72
N GLU A 64 -15.60 1.90 14.74
CA GLU A 64 -16.17 2.72 15.81
C GLU A 64 -17.69 2.49 15.97
N GLN A 65 -18.41 2.36 14.86
CA GLN A 65 -19.85 2.10 14.84
C GLN A 65 -20.22 0.76 15.48
N LEU A 66 -19.43 -0.29 15.27
CA LEU A 66 -19.74 -1.61 15.81
C LEU A 66 -19.70 -1.65 17.34
N PHE A 67 -18.74 -0.95 17.95
CA PHE A 67 -18.74 -0.78 19.40
C PHE A 67 -19.93 0.04 19.90
N TYR A 68 -20.32 1.07 19.17
CA TYR A 68 -21.50 1.85 19.49
C TYR A 68 -22.78 1.01 19.42
N PHE A 69 -22.98 0.19 18.39
CA PHE A 69 -24.17 -0.65 18.24
C PHE A 69 -24.25 -1.79 19.26
N THR A 70 -23.11 -2.21 19.79
CA THR A 70 -23.06 -3.27 20.80
C THR A 70 -23.36 -2.74 22.20
N SER A 71 -22.85 -1.54 22.54
CA SER A 71 -22.94 -0.99 23.89
C SER A 71 -23.94 0.15 24.07
N PHE A 72 -24.45 0.71 22.96
CA PHE A 72 -25.26 1.94 22.88
C PHE A 72 -24.67 3.13 23.66
N LYS A 73 -23.36 3.11 23.89
CA LYS A 73 -22.60 4.13 24.63
C LYS A 73 -21.46 4.65 23.78
N THR A 74 -21.14 5.94 23.91
CA THR A 74 -19.94 6.51 23.31
C THR A 74 -18.73 6.14 24.17
N THR A 75 -18.04 5.07 23.79
CA THR A 75 -16.88 4.51 24.51
C THR A 75 -15.53 4.97 23.94
N LEU A 76 -15.55 5.81 22.90
CA LEU A 76 -14.34 6.23 22.18
C LEU A 76 -13.57 7.30 22.95
N SER A 77 -12.26 7.15 22.96
CA SER A 77 -11.30 8.11 23.51
C SER A 77 -10.52 8.77 22.38
N ARG A 78 -10.04 9.99 22.62
CA ARG A 78 -9.20 10.69 21.64
C ARG A 78 -7.85 9.98 21.54
N THR A 79 -7.38 9.79 20.32
CA THR A 79 -6.08 9.20 20.00
C THR A 79 -5.20 10.19 19.22
N ASN A 80 -3.88 9.98 19.24
CA ASN A 80 -2.89 10.77 18.48
C ASN A 80 -2.41 10.04 17.21
N THR A 81 -3.35 9.54 16.41
CA THR A 81 -3.08 8.64 15.27
C THR A 81 -3.60 9.20 13.94
N THR A 82 -3.49 10.52 13.76
CA THR A 82 -3.84 11.17 12.50
C THR A 82 -2.64 11.15 11.55
N GLY A 83 -2.59 10.16 10.66
CA GLY A 83 -1.60 10.04 9.59
C GLY A 83 -0.29 9.41 10.04
N VAL A 84 -0.35 8.17 10.51
CA VAL A 84 0.79 7.37 10.97
C VAL A 84 0.64 5.93 10.50
N ALA A 85 1.75 5.26 10.18
CA ALA A 85 1.78 3.81 10.00
C ALA A 85 2.36 3.15 11.25
N LEU A 86 1.72 2.09 11.73
CA LEU A 86 2.11 1.39 12.96
C LEU A 86 2.25 -0.13 12.70
N PRO A 87 3.06 -0.84 13.49
CA PRO A 87 2.95 -2.31 13.61
C PRO A 87 1.73 -2.66 14.46
N LEU A 88 1.34 -3.93 14.52
CA LEU A 88 0.29 -4.43 15.41
C LEU A 88 0.89 -5.09 16.65
N SER A 89 0.41 -4.70 17.84
CA SER A 89 0.72 -5.44 19.07
C SER A 89 -0.31 -6.55 19.24
N PHE A 90 0.04 -7.78 18.83
CA PHE A 90 -0.85 -8.92 18.95
C PHE A 90 -1.08 -9.33 20.42
N THR A 91 -2.33 -9.57 20.78
CA THR A 91 -2.70 -10.08 22.11
C THR A 91 -2.58 -11.60 22.16
N ASN A 92 -2.77 -12.21 23.33
CA ASN A 92 -2.84 -13.68 23.44
C ASN A 92 -4.00 -14.29 22.63
N GLU A 93 -5.08 -13.53 22.45
CA GLU A 93 -6.26 -13.93 21.71
C GLU A 93 -5.98 -14.11 20.20
N SER A 94 -4.97 -13.42 19.65
CA SER A 94 -4.55 -13.57 18.25
C SER A 94 -4.23 -15.01 17.83
N LYS A 95 -3.73 -15.84 18.76
CA LYS A 95 -3.32 -17.24 18.51
C LYS A 95 -4.47 -18.15 18.08
N SER A 96 -5.70 -17.80 18.46
CA SER A 96 -6.91 -18.52 18.08
C SER A 96 -7.85 -17.66 17.22
N SER A 97 -7.31 -16.60 16.60
CA SER A 97 -8.08 -15.72 15.72
C SER A 97 -8.55 -16.46 14.48
N ARG A 98 -9.80 -16.22 14.08
CA ARG A 98 -10.29 -16.65 12.77
C ARG A 98 -9.68 -15.81 11.65
N LEU A 99 -9.56 -14.49 11.89
CA LEU A 99 -9.04 -13.52 10.93
C LEU A 99 -7.60 -13.81 10.50
N LEU A 100 -6.73 -14.14 11.47
CA LEU A 100 -5.28 -14.32 11.20
C LEU A 100 -4.89 -15.77 10.88
N LYS A 101 -5.82 -16.72 10.86
CA LYS A 101 -5.53 -18.15 10.80
C LYS A 101 -4.71 -18.54 9.57
N ASP A 102 -5.04 -17.98 8.41
CA ASP A 102 -4.45 -18.34 7.12
C ASP A 102 -3.37 -17.33 6.67
N PHE A 103 -2.95 -16.43 7.56
CA PHE A 103 -1.86 -15.49 7.27
C PHE A 103 -0.51 -16.23 7.32
N PRO A 104 0.37 -16.02 6.33
CA PRO A 104 1.73 -16.55 6.37
C PRO A 104 2.48 -16.06 7.60
N ALA A 105 3.25 -16.95 8.25
CA ALA A 105 3.95 -16.64 9.49
C ALA A 105 4.89 -15.44 9.36
N GLU A 106 5.60 -15.33 8.23
CA GLU A 106 6.49 -14.21 7.95
C GLU A 106 5.73 -12.88 7.77
N LEU A 107 4.47 -12.92 7.33
CA LEU A 107 3.62 -11.74 7.23
C LEU A 107 3.10 -11.32 8.61
N LEU A 108 2.79 -12.28 9.49
CA LEU A 108 2.45 -12.00 10.90
C LEU A 108 3.62 -11.37 11.64
N ASP A 109 4.84 -11.88 11.44
CA ASP A 109 6.05 -11.29 12.02
C ASP A 109 6.29 -9.86 11.49
N ALA A 110 6.08 -9.62 10.20
CA ALA A 110 6.17 -8.29 9.61
C ALA A 110 5.08 -7.36 10.17
N LEU A 111 3.83 -7.82 10.32
CA LEU A 111 2.76 -7.06 10.96
C LEU A 111 3.10 -6.68 12.41
N ALA A 112 3.80 -7.54 13.15
CA ALA A 112 4.19 -7.28 14.53
C ALA A 112 5.37 -6.31 14.67
N SER A 113 6.21 -6.17 13.64
CA SER A 113 7.51 -5.48 13.75
C SER A 113 7.72 -4.30 12.79
N GLU A 114 6.94 -4.21 11.72
CA GLU A 114 7.04 -3.18 10.68
C GLU A 114 5.79 -2.27 10.68
N PRO A 115 5.93 -0.99 10.30
CA PRO A 115 4.81 -0.06 10.24
C PRO A 115 3.92 -0.33 9.01
N LEU A 116 3.13 -1.40 9.03
CA LEU A 116 2.33 -1.87 7.89
C LEU A 116 0.87 -1.42 7.91
N THR A 117 0.37 -0.89 9.03
CA THR A 117 -1.04 -0.52 9.19
C THR A 117 -1.23 1.00 9.22
N GLU A 118 -1.96 1.54 8.25
CA GLU A 118 -2.23 2.98 8.17
C GLU A 118 -3.32 3.40 9.16
N HIS A 119 -3.04 4.46 9.93
CA HIS A 119 -3.99 5.10 10.82
C HIS A 119 -4.16 6.58 10.45
N SER A 120 -5.41 6.96 10.16
CA SER A 120 -5.83 8.34 9.91
C SER A 120 -7.09 8.71 10.70
N HIS A 121 -7.12 8.33 11.98
CA HIS A 121 -8.25 8.54 12.89
C HIS A 121 -7.87 9.45 14.07
N LYS A 122 -8.89 9.95 14.78
CA LYS A 122 -8.74 10.83 15.96
C LYS A 122 -9.35 10.22 17.21
N PHE A 123 -10.08 9.14 17.06
CA PHE A 123 -10.83 8.48 18.10
C PHE A 123 -10.61 6.98 17.96
N GLY A 124 -10.47 6.30 19.09
CA GLY A 124 -10.37 4.85 19.13
C GLY A 124 -10.89 4.31 20.46
N LEU A 125 -11.13 3.01 20.53
CA LEU A 125 -11.55 2.36 21.78
C LEU A 125 -10.31 2.08 22.63
N ALA A 126 -10.18 2.78 23.76
CA ALA A 126 -9.14 2.46 24.74
C ALA A 126 -9.32 1.02 25.26
N LEU A 127 -8.23 0.27 25.40
CA LEU A 127 -8.26 -1.12 25.89
C LEU A 127 -8.89 -1.20 27.28
N SER A 128 -8.56 -0.26 28.16
CA SER A 128 -9.17 -0.18 29.50
C SER A 128 -10.69 0.02 29.47
N THR A 129 -11.20 0.78 28.49
CA THR A 129 -12.65 0.97 28.30
C THR A 129 -13.30 -0.30 27.78
N HIS A 130 -12.65 -1.04 26.88
CA HIS A 130 -13.11 -2.36 26.45
C HIS A 130 -13.21 -3.32 27.65
N ASP A 131 -12.15 -3.43 28.44
CA ASP A 131 -12.04 -4.43 29.51
C ASP A 131 -12.94 -4.18 30.70
N THR A 132 -13.37 -2.93 30.90
CA THR A 132 -14.32 -2.52 31.95
C THR A 132 -15.77 -2.50 31.46
N ASN A 133 -16.02 -2.64 30.16
CA ASN A 133 -17.36 -2.73 29.59
C ASN A 133 -17.73 -4.20 29.33
N GLU A 134 -18.53 -4.77 30.23
CA GLU A 134 -18.94 -6.18 30.18
C GLU A 134 -19.64 -6.59 28.87
N GLU A 135 -20.39 -5.68 28.23
CA GLU A 135 -21.05 -5.96 26.95
C GLU A 135 -20.02 -6.10 25.82
N LEU A 136 -19.07 -5.16 25.74
CA LEU A 136 -18.02 -5.19 24.71
C LEU A 136 -17.08 -6.37 24.91
N LYS A 137 -16.62 -6.60 26.14
CA LYS A 137 -15.71 -7.69 26.49
C LYS A 137 -16.31 -9.07 26.24
N ARG A 138 -17.62 -9.23 26.45
CA ARG A 138 -18.32 -10.49 26.16
C ARG A 138 -18.52 -10.70 24.66
N PHE A 139 -18.69 -9.64 23.89
CA PHE A 139 -19.03 -9.73 22.47
C PHE A 139 -17.79 -9.81 21.57
N TYR A 140 -16.75 -9.04 21.88
CA TYR A 140 -15.56 -8.90 21.06
C TYR A 140 -14.30 -9.45 21.72
N LYS A 141 -13.52 -10.13 20.88
CA LYS A 141 -12.18 -10.60 21.14
C LYS A 141 -11.19 -9.59 20.55
N VAL A 142 -10.34 -9.02 21.39
CA VAL A 142 -9.31 -8.07 20.96
C VAL A 142 -8.13 -8.84 20.36
N ILE A 143 -7.93 -8.72 19.05
CA ILE A 143 -6.87 -9.43 18.32
C ILE A 143 -5.54 -8.68 18.39
N SER A 144 -5.59 -7.36 18.28
CA SER A 144 -4.40 -6.51 18.40
C SER A 144 -4.72 -5.16 19.04
N THR A 145 -3.70 -4.57 19.62
CA THR A 145 -3.71 -3.21 20.17
C THR A 145 -2.63 -2.36 19.50
N ASN A 146 -2.69 -1.06 19.78
CA ASN A 146 -1.66 -0.10 19.47
C ASN A 146 -1.52 0.92 20.61
N TRP A 147 -0.33 1.48 20.76
CA TRP A 147 -0.05 2.57 21.70
C TRP A 147 0.19 3.86 20.92
N ASP A 148 -0.54 4.93 21.25
CA ASP A 148 -0.40 6.24 20.59
C ASP A 148 0.50 7.24 21.35
N GLY A 149 1.15 6.79 22.43
CA GLY A 149 1.91 7.63 23.35
C GLY A 149 1.18 7.94 24.65
N ALA A 150 -0.15 7.86 24.68
CA ALA A 150 -0.97 8.19 25.84
C ALA A 150 -1.99 7.11 26.22
N THR A 151 -2.54 6.41 25.23
CA THR A 151 -3.60 5.42 25.39
C THR A 151 -3.27 4.17 24.58
N GLU A 152 -3.41 3.01 25.23
CA GLU A 152 -3.46 1.74 24.52
C GLU A 152 -4.87 1.57 23.98
N PHE A 153 -5.01 1.38 22.67
CA PHE A 153 -6.30 1.26 22.02
C PHE A 153 -6.40 -0.03 21.22
N VAL A 154 -7.61 -0.57 21.15
CA VAL A 154 -7.95 -1.73 20.32
C VAL A 154 -7.75 -1.35 18.86
N SER A 155 -6.93 -2.09 18.13
CA SER A 155 -6.65 -1.83 16.72
C SER A 155 -7.30 -2.85 15.79
N THR A 156 -7.51 -4.08 16.26
CA THR A 156 -8.22 -5.13 15.52
C THR A 156 -9.05 -5.97 16.48
N PHE A 157 -10.28 -6.33 16.08
CA PHE A 157 -11.12 -7.27 16.82
C PHE A 157 -11.80 -8.29 15.90
N GLU A 158 -12.27 -9.37 16.50
CA GLU A 158 -13.31 -10.24 15.94
C GLU A 158 -14.38 -10.52 17.01
N ALA A 159 -15.63 -10.77 16.64
CA ALA A 159 -16.66 -11.18 17.61
C ALA A 159 -16.51 -12.67 17.98
N TYR A 160 -16.89 -13.05 19.20
CA TYR A 160 -16.82 -14.45 19.63
C TYR A 160 -17.78 -15.33 18.82
N ASP A 161 -19.06 -14.95 18.82
CA ASP A 161 -20.17 -15.80 18.32
C ASP A 161 -20.69 -15.38 16.94
N TYR A 162 -20.19 -14.27 16.39
CA TYR A 162 -20.64 -13.72 15.11
C TYR A 162 -19.47 -13.59 14.13
N PRO A 163 -19.70 -13.72 12.81
CA PRO A 163 -18.70 -13.46 11.78
C PRO A 163 -18.48 -11.95 11.58
N PHE A 164 -18.28 -11.21 12.67
CA PHE A 164 -18.07 -9.78 12.68
C PHE A 164 -16.60 -9.47 12.99
N TYR A 165 -16.02 -8.59 12.19
CA TYR A 165 -14.61 -8.27 12.21
C TYR A 165 -14.44 -6.75 12.11
N GLY A 166 -13.33 -6.24 12.64
CA GLY A 166 -13.03 -4.84 12.40
C GLY A 166 -11.59 -4.43 12.66
N THR A 167 -11.17 -3.41 11.93
CA THR A 167 -9.88 -2.75 12.07
C THR A 167 -10.06 -1.25 12.29
N GLN A 168 -9.40 -0.71 13.31
CA GLN A 168 -9.31 0.74 13.51
C GLN A 168 -8.44 1.41 12.42
N TRP A 169 -7.49 0.65 11.87
CA TRP A 169 -6.62 1.02 10.75
C TRP A 169 -7.25 0.71 9.40
N HIS A 170 -6.63 1.20 8.33
CA HIS A 170 -7.13 1.14 6.96
C HIS A 170 -6.36 0.11 6.11
N PRO A 171 -6.80 -1.17 6.07
CA PRO A 171 -6.14 -2.19 5.27
C PRO A 171 -6.18 -1.90 3.77
N GLU A 172 -7.13 -1.09 3.29
CA GLU A 172 -7.31 -0.82 1.87
C GLU A 172 -6.24 0.14 1.29
N LYS A 173 -5.54 0.91 2.11
CA LYS A 173 -4.72 2.03 1.60
C LYS A 173 -3.40 1.60 0.97
N ASN A 174 -2.77 0.53 1.48
CA ASN A 174 -1.40 0.20 1.12
C ASN A 174 -1.22 -0.10 -0.38
N ALA A 175 -2.22 -0.70 -1.01
CA ALA A 175 -2.20 -1.03 -2.44
C ALA A 175 -2.81 0.07 -3.34
N TYR A 176 -3.72 0.89 -2.80
CA TYR A 176 -4.60 1.74 -3.63
C TYR A 176 -4.42 3.25 -3.43
N GLU A 177 -3.82 3.71 -2.33
CA GLU A 177 -3.77 5.14 -1.98
C GLU A 177 -2.35 5.70 -1.85
N TRP A 178 -1.93 6.53 -2.82
CA TRP A 178 -0.52 6.86 -3.00
C TRP A 178 -0.15 8.28 -2.55
N ARG A 179 -1.11 9.09 -2.12
CA ARG A 179 -0.90 10.54 -1.93
C ARG A 179 -0.18 10.93 -0.66
N LYS A 180 -0.16 10.06 0.33
CA LYS A 180 0.33 10.38 1.67
C LYS A 180 1.62 9.62 1.93
N PRO A 181 2.71 10.32 2.31
CA PRO A 181 4.03 9.70 2.45
C PRO A 181 4.12 8.70 3.62
N TYR A 182 3.13 8.70 4.52
CA TYR A 182 3.04 7.75 5.62
C TYR A 182 2.27 6.47 5.27
N VAL A 183 1.63 6.38 4.10
CA VAL A 183 0.95 5.14 3.69
C VAL A 183 2.03 4.12 3.34
N PRO A 184 2.01 2.92 3.95
CA PRO A 184 3.04 1.93 3.70
C PRO A 184 2.78 1.22 2.36
N HIS A 185 3.83 1.10 1.55
CA HIS A 185 3.78 0.49 0.21
C HIS A 185 4.82 -0.63 0.00
N SER A 186 5.44 -1.09 1.10
CA SER A 186 6.36 -2.22 1.06
C SER A 186 5.64 -3.48 0.55
N PRO A 187 6.36 -4.49 0.00
CA PRO A 187 5.74 -5.75 -0.40
C PRO A 187 4.89 -6.41 0.70
N SER A 188 5.35 -6.36 1.96
CA SER A 188 4.58 -6.85 3.12
C SER A 188 3.31 -6.04 3.37
N ALA A 189 3.36 -4.70 3.23
CA ALA A 189 2.18 -3.85 3.38
C ALA A 189 1.09 -4.18 2.34
N VAL A 190 1.48 -4.45 1.10
CA VAL A 190 0.55 -4.86 0.03
C VAL A 190 -0.03 -6.25 0.31
N ARG A 191 0.81 -7.22 0.73
CA ARG A 191 0.33 -8.55 1.14
C ARG A 191 -0.68 -8.44 2.27
N THR A 192 -0.46 -7.57 3.25
CA THR A 192 -1.44 -7.31 4.32
C THR A 192 -2.79 -6.91 3.74
N THR A 193 -2.86 -5.97 2.79
CA THR A 193 -4.12 -5.60 2.13
C THR A 193 -4.79 -6.81 1.49
N PHE A 194 -4.03 -7.62 0.74
CA PHE A 194 -4.56 -8.80 0.07
C PHE A 194 -5.12 -9.83 1.04
N PHE A 195 -4.36 -10.26 2.05
CA PHE A 195 -4.79 -11.31 2.99
C PHE A 195 -5.98 -10.86 3.86
N MET A 196 -6.06 -9.57 4.21
CA MET A 196 -7.23 -9.01 4.90
C MET A 196 -8.49 -9.09 4.04
N ALA A 197 -8.39 -8.72 2.75
CA ALA A 197 -9.50 -8.79 1.82
C ALA A 197 -9.88 -10.25 1.49
N GLU A 198 -8.89 -11.11 1.26
CA GLU A 198 -9.09 -12.54 1.00
C GLU A 198 -9.88 -13.21 2.13
N PHE A 199 -9.48 -12.98 3.38
CA PHE A 199 -10.18 -13.49 4.55
C PHE A 199 -11.66 -13.10 4.51
N PHE A 200 -11.97 -11.80 4.37
CA PHE A 200 -13.35 -11.34 4.41
C PHE A 200 -14.18 -11.82 3.21
N VAL A 201 -13.57 -11.95 2.02
CA VAL A 201 -14.24 -12.55 0.86
C VAL A 201 -14.51 -14.04 1.10
N ASN A 202 -13.60 -14.78 1.75
CA ASN A 202 -13.83 -16.17 2.15
C ASN A 202 -14.96 -16.32 3.18
N GLU A 203 -15.12 -15.34 4.07
CA GLU A 203 -16.28 -15.27 4.95
C GLU A 203 -17.57 -15.06 4.15
N ALA A 204 -17.56 -14.14 3.17
CA ALA A 204 -18.73 -13.87 2.33
C ALA A 204 -19.15 -15.09 1.49
N ARG A 205 -18.20 -15.91 1.02
CA ARG A 205 -18.46 -17.16 0.30
C ARG A 205 -19.28 -18.18 1.10
N LYS A 206 -19.35 -18.06 2.43
CA LYS A 206 -20.18 -18.93 3.29
C LYS A 206 -21.65 -18.51 3.31
N SER A 207 -21.98 -17.32 2.82
CA SER A 207 -23.35 -16.83 2.70
C SER A 207 -23.96 -17.20 1.34
N PHE A 208 -25.18 -17.74 1.33
CA PHE A 208 -25.88 -18.17 0.12
C PHE A 208 -26.96 -17.19 -0.38
N HIS A 209 -26.95 -15.96 0.13
CA HIS A 209 -27.80 -14.89 -0.38
C HIS A 209 -27.53 -14.64 -1.87
N ARG A 210 -28.55 -14.19 -2.59
CA ARG A 210 -28.44 -13.90 -4.02
C ARG A 210 -29.53 -12.93 -4.46
N PHE A 211 -29.22 -12.13 -5.46
CA PHE A 211 -30.22 -11.34 -6.16
C PHE A 211 -31.31 -12.21 -6.78
N ARG A 212 -32.50 -11.65 -6.98
CA ARG A 212 -33.63 -12.40 -7.55
C ARG A 212 -33.45 -12.70 -9.02
N SER A 213 -32.61 -11.94 -9.70
CA SER A 213 -32.27 -12.10 -11.11
C SER A 213 -30.89 -11.51 -11.40
N GLU A 214 -30.26 -11.99 -12.47
CA GLU A 214 -29.02 -11.40 -12.99
C GLU A 214 -29.19 -9.93 -13.38
N GLU A 215 -30.38 -9.51 -13.83
CA GLU A 215 -30.63 -8.11 -14.17
C GLU A 215 -30.58 -7.20 -12.94
N GLU A 216 -31.20 -7.64 -11.83
CA GLU A 216 -31.17 -6.91 -10.57
C GLU A 216 -29.73 -6.81 -10.03
N GLU A 217 -28.99 -7.92 -10.04
CA GLU A 217 -27.57 -7.96 -9.66
C GLU A 217 -26.76 -6.98 -10.51
N ARG A 218 -26.86 -7.08 -11.83
CA ARG A 218 -26.12 -6.23 -12.75
C ARG A 218 -26.44 -4.76 -12.58
N SER A 219 -27.66 -4.41 -12.16
CA SER A 219 -28.05 -3.02 -11.87
C SER A 219 -27.48 -2.50 -10.56
N ALA A 220 -27.22 -3.39 -9.59
CA ALA A 220 -26.74 -3.06 -8.25
C ALA A 220 -25.20 -3.02 -8.16
N LEU A 221 -24.49 -3.71 -9.06
CA LEU A 221 -23.04 -3.77 -9.06
C LEU A 221 -22.39 -2.38 -9.20
N ILE A 222 -21.25 -2.22 -8.52
CA ILE A 222 -20.47 -0.97 -8.53
C ILE A 222 -19.96 -0.59 -9.93
N TYR A 223 -19.94 -1.54 -10.88
CA TYR A 223 -19.52 -1.32 -12.26
C TYR A 223 -20.35 -0.26 -12.99
N ASN A 224 -21.59 -0.01 -12.55
CA ASN A 224 -22.47 1.02 -13.11
C ASN A 224 -22.07 2.46 -12.75
N TYR A 225 -21.11 2.63 -11.85
CA TYR A 225 -20.70 3.95 -11.37
C TYR A 225 -19.27 4.26 -11.82
N SER A 226 -19.08 5.47 -12.35
CA SER A 226 -17.76 5.95 -12.78
C SER A 226 -17.07 6.68 -11.63
N PRO A 227 -15.89 6.21 -11.16
CA PRO A 227 -15.09 6.98 -10.21
C PRO A 227 -14.57 8.26 -10.85
N VAL A 228 -14.39 9.29 -10.03
CA VAL A 228 -13.82 10.58 -10.41
C VAL A 228 -12.48 10.79 -9.69
N HIS A 229 -11.47 11.22 -10.44
CA HIS A 229 -10.18 11.63 -9.88
C HIS A 229 -10.41 12.82 -8.92
N SER A 230 -9.98 12.69 -7.67
CA SER A 230 -10.24 13.70 -6.64
C SER A 230 -9.45 15.02 -6.80
N GLY A 231 -8.58 15.11 -7.83
CA GLY A 231 -7.66 16.23 -8.08
C GLY A 231 -6.55 16.31 -7.01
N PRO A 232 -5.48 17.09 -7.21
CA PRO A 232 -4.22 16.99 -6.43
C PRO A 232 -4.35 17.18 -4.90
N ASN A 233 -5.44 17.81 -4.44
CA ASN A 233 -5.69 18.08 -3.02
C ASN A 233 -6.59 17.04 -2.32
N GLY A 234 -7.12 16.06 -3.05
CA GLY A 234 -7.98 15.02 -2.50
C GLY A 234 -7.25 14.05 -1.58
N PHE A 235 -7.98 13.45 -0.64
CA PHE A 235 -7.46 12.43 0.28
C PHE A 235 -7.31 11.04 -0.35
N PHE A 236 -8.11 10.75 -1.39
CA PHE A 236 -8.17 9.47 -2.08
C PHE A 236 -7.76 9.67 -3.55
N GLU A 237 -7.19 8.68 -4.23
CA GLU A 237 -6.90 8.81 -5.67
C GLU A 237 -8.18 9.02 -6.48
N GLN A 238 -9.15 8.14 -6.30
CA GLN A 238 -10.44 8.20 -6.94
C GLN A 238 -11.56 8.11 -5.91
N VAL A 239 -12.66 8.82 -6.15
CA VAL A 239 -13.88 8.74 -5.32
C VAL A 239 -15.10 8.56 -6.20
N LEU A 240 -16.05 7.77 -5.71
CA LEU A 240 -17.39 7.74 -6.28
C LEU A 240 -18.19 8.91 -5.69
N LEU A 241 -18.48 9.90 -6.52
CA LEU A 241 -19.29 11.05 -6.12
C LEU A 241 -20.76 10.65 -6.03
N VAL A 242 -21.21 10.34 -4.82
CA VAL A 242 -22.60 10.59 -4.39
C VAL A 242 -22.52 11.79 -3.47
N VAL A 243 -22.97 12.95 -3.93
CA VAL A 243 -22.74 14.29 -3.36
C VAL A 243 -22.65 14.31 -1.82
N LEU A 244 -21.49 14.74 -1.29
CA LEU A 244 -21.35 15.60 -0.10
C LEU A 244 -19.87 16.02 0.10
N LEU A 245 -19.62 17.33 -0.08
CA LEU A 245 -18.36 18.03 0.17
C LEU A 245 -18.16 18.27 1.69
N THR A 246 -16.94 18.12 2.22
CA THR A 246 -16.36 19.05 3.22
C THR A 246 -14.83 18.93 3.36
N ALA A 247 -14.21 20.06 3.73
CA ALA A 247 -12.81 20.44 3.57
C ALA A 247 -11.82 19.94 4.64
N ALA A 248 -10.52 20.14 4.37
CA ALA A 248 -9.36 19.81 5.21
C ALA A 248 -8.90 20.97 6.11
N ALA A 249 -8.26 20.65 7.25
CA ALA A 249 -7.58 21.60 8.14
C ALA A 249 -6.07 21.28 8.25
N ARG A 250 -5.23 22.32 8.39
CA ARG A 250 -3.74 22.29 8.48
C ARG A 250 -3.24 22.16 9.93
N ALA A 251 -2.00 21.66 10.11
CA ALA A 251 -1.31 21.56 11.40
C ALA A 251 0.05 22.31 11.42
N GLN A 252 0.16 23.30 12.32
CA GLN A 252 1.38 23.70 13.05
C GLN A 252 0.92 24.50 14.28
N SER A 253 1.36 24.14 15.49
CA SER A 253 0.88 24.74 16.74
C SER A 253 1.70 25.98 17.13
N PHE A 254 1.08 27.15 17.09
CA PHE A 254 1.61 28.42 17.60
C PHE A 254 1.21 28.62 19.06
N HIS A 255 2.16 28.88 19.96
CA HIS A 255 1.87 29.11 21.38
C HIS A 255 1.76 30.59 21.68
N ARG A 256 0.69 31.02 22.34
CA ARG A 256 0.54 32.41 22.80
C ARG A 256 1.48 32.68 23.97
N GLY A 257 2.16 33.84 23.96
CA GLY A 257 2.98 34.30 25.10
C GLY A 257 4.49 34.24 24.86
N LYS A 258 5.27 34.54 25.91
CA LYS A 258 6.74 34.61 25.87
C LYS A 258 7.36 33.21 26.02
N CYS A 259 8.55 33.02 25.44
CA CYS A 259 9.36 31.84 25.68
C CYS A 259 9.64 31.64 27.19
N PRO A 260 9.44 30.42 27.72
CA PRO A 260 9.97 30.01 29.02
C PRO A 260 11.49 30.24 29.12
N ARG A 261 11.98 30.47 30.35
CA ARG A 261 13.40 30.69 30.65
C ARG A 261 13.91 29.64 31.66
N PRO A 262 14.11 28.38 31.23
CA PRO A 262 14.70 27.35 32.09
C PRO A 262 16.10 27.74 32.59
N SER A 263 16.48 27.22 33.75
CA SER A 263 17.87 27.22 34.19
C SER A 263 18.71 26.34 33.28
N VAL A 264 19.84 26.87 32.80
CA VAL A 264 20.82 26.11 32.00
C VAL A 264 21.84 25.40 32.89
N GLN A 265 22.53 24.40 32.32
CA GLN A 265 23.59 23.66 32.99
C GLN A 265 24.68 24.62 33.52
N GLN A 266 25.04 24.47 34.79
CA GLN A 266 26.18 25.18 35.38
C GLN A 266 27.50 24.51 34.97
N ASP A 267 28.56 25.32 34.87
CA ASP A 267 29.91 24.87 34.52
C ASP A 267 29.96 24.02 33.23
N PHE A 268 29.18 24.43 32.23
CA PHE A 268 29.09 23.71 30.97
C PHE A 268 30.41 23.78 30.18
N ASP A 269 30.96 22.62 29.86
CA ASP A 269 32.20 22.45 29.11
C ASP A 269 31.89 21.95 27.69
N VAL A 270 32.00 22.87 26.71
CA VAL A 270 31.70 22.56 25.31
C VAL A 270 32.61 21.48 24.74
N THR A 271 33.85 21.36 25.22
CA THR A 271 34.80 20.36 24.72
C THR A 271 34.39 18.96 25.12
N LYS A 272 33.82 18.78 26.33
CA LYS A 272 33.26 17.50 26.78
C LYS A 272 31.97 17.11 26.04
N TYR A 273 31.30 18.07 25.43
CA TYR A 273 30.05 17.85 24.70
C TYR A 273 30.25 17.28 23.28
N MET A 274 31.49 17.26 22.78
CA MET A 274 31.84 16.80 21.42
C MET A 274 31.46 15.35 21.15
N GLY A 275 31.41 14.98 19.86
CA GLY A 275 31.06 13.65 19.39
C GLY A 275 29.60 13.52 18.99
N THR A 276 29.14 12.28 18.82
CA THR A 276 27.78 11.98 18.38
C THR A 276 26.82 11.88 19.55
N TRP A 277 25.61 12.38 19.33
CA TRP A 277 24.45 12.29 20.18
C TRP A 277 23.27 11.79 19.34
N TYR A 278 22.60 10.75 19.81
CA TYR A 278 21.39 10.20 19.22
C TYR A 278 20.18 10.85 19.85
N GLU A 279 19.21 11.23 19.02
CA GLU A 279 17.95 11.80 19.50
C GLU A 279 17.05 10.68 20.05
N ILE A 280 16.66 10.79 21.32
CA ILE A 280 15.80 9.82 22.00
C ILE A 280 14.38 10.33 22.06
N GLU A 281 14.20 11.60 22.42
CA GLU A 281 12.90 12.27 22.39
C GLU A 281 13.04 13.70 21.90
N LYS A 282 11.97 14.22 21.31
CA LYS A 282 11.92 15.62 20.91
C LYS A 282 10.54 16.22 20.99
N LEU A 283 10.47 17.56 21.08
CA LEU A 283 9.25 18.26 20.70
C LEU A 283 9.11 18.24 19.16
N PRO A 284 7.88 18.25 18.62
CA PRO A 284 7.65 18.15 17.18
C PRO A 284 8.43 19.21 16.37
N ALA A 285 9.35 18.73 15.54
CA ALA A 285 10.21 19.55 14.70
C ALA A 285 9.92 19.22 13.22
N ALA A 286 9.13 20.07 12.53
CA ALA A 286 8.69 19.81 11.16
C ALA A 286 9.81 19.69 10.09
N PHE A 287 11.04 20.08 10.47
CA PHE A 287 12.25 19.96 9.66
C PHE A 287 12.98 18.62 9.82
N GLU A 288 12.64 17.81 10.83
CA GLU A 288 13.16 16.46 11.04
C GLU A 288 12.06 15.46 10.67
N ARG A 289 12.23 14.73 9.57
CA ARG A 289 11.18 13.91 8.94
C ARG A 289 11.52 12.41 8.89
N GLY A 290 12.77 12.05 9.19
CA GLY A 290 13.27 10.69 9.18
C GLY A 290 13.31 10.03 10.56
N THR A 291 13.99 8.89 10.61
CA THR A 291 14.36 8.12 11.80
C THR A 291 15.87 8.15 12.00
N CYS A 292 16.41 7.49 13.03
CA CYS A 292 17.85 7.38 13.28
C CYS A 292 18.54 8.74 13.39
N ASN A 293 17.84 9.73 13.94
CA ASN A 293 18.28 11.11 14.06
C ASN A 293 19.52 11.18 14.97
N GLN A 294 20.57 11.83 14.49
CA GLN A 294 21.79 12.03 15.26
C GLN A 294 22.39 13.39 14.95
N ALA A 295 23.00 13.99 15.96
CA ALA A 295 23.79 15.20 15.85
C ALA A 295 25.25 14.87 16.19
N THR A 296 26.19 15.29 15.35
CA THR A 296 27.63 15.12 15.60
C THR A 296 28.28 16.49 15.72
N TYR A 297 28.97 16.71 16.84
CA TYR A 297 29.65 17.96 17.17
C TYR A 297 31.16 17.77 17.07
N SER A 298 31.84 18.65 16.34
CA SER A 298 33.30 18.62 16.20
C SER A 298 33.89 20.02 16.27
N PRO A 299 35.09 20.20 16.86
CA PRO A 299 35.73 21.51 16.97
C PRO A 299 36.13 22.07 15.60
N LEU A 300 36.07 23.39 15.45
CA LEU A 300 36.63 24.14 14.31
C LEU A 300 37.83 24.98 14.73
N ALA A 301 38.71 25.30 13.78
CA ALA A 301 39.94 26.04 14.04
C ALA A 301 39.72 27.47 14.55
N ASP A 302 38.55 28.06 14.28
CA ASP A 302 38.16 29.40 14.72
C ASP A 302 37.55 29.44 16.13
N GLY A 303 37.57 28.31 16.84
CA GLY A 303 37.01 28.16 18.19
C GLY A 303 35.48 27.95 18.22
N THR A 304 34.82 27.84 17.07
CA THR A 304 33.40 27.47 16.99
C THR A 304 33.21 25.95 16.85
N VAL A 305 31.97 25.47 16.88
CA VAL A 305 31.65 24.03 16.83
C VAL A 305 30.90 23.71 15.55
N LYS A 306 31.41 22.80 14.73
CA LYS A 306 30.66 22.25 13.60
C LYS A 306 29.57 21.32 14.13
N VAL A 307 28.35 21.51 13.64
CA VAL A 307 27.18 20.66 13.92
C VAL A 307 26.81 19.93 12.64
N ARG A 308 26.78 18.61 12.66
CA ARG A 308 26.27 17.78 11.56
C ARG A 308 25.09 16.97 12.04
N ASN A 309 23.89 17.32 11.57
CA ASN A 309 22.69 16.55 11.82
C ASN A 309 22.49 15.55 10.68
N ALA A 310 22.07 14.34 11.02
CA ALA A 310 21.77 13.28 10.07
C ALA A 310 20.48 12.55 10.47
N GLU A 311 19.71 12.13 9.48
CA GLU A 311 18.50 11.31 9.64
C GLU A 311 18.44 10.27 8.51
N LEU A 312 17.75 9.16 8.76
CA LEU A 312 17.40 8.15 7.78
C LEU A 312 15.99 8.43 7.28
N LEU A 313 15.85 8.74 5.99
CA LEU A 313 14.55 8.97 5.38
C LEU A 313 13.83 7.63 5.11
N SER A 314 12.51 7.68 4.93
CA SER A 314 11.68 6.50 4.62
C SER A 314 12.15 5.74 3.36
N ASN A 315 12.82 6.42 2.42
CA ASN A 315 13.43 5.82 1.24
C ASN A 315 14.81 5.15 1.48
N GLY A 316 15.20 4.96 2.75
CA GLY A 316 16.49 4.39 3.15
C GLY A 316 17.70 5.30 2.94
N LYS A 317 17.54 6.51 2.38
CA LYS A 317 18.65 7.46 2.19
C LYS A 317 18.95 8.22 3.47
N ARG A 318 20.25 8.39 3.76
CA ARG A 318 20.70 9.30 4.82
C ARG A 318 20.64 10.76 4.35
N SER A 319 19.79 11.56 4.97
CA SER A 319 19.74 13.02 4.81
C SER A 319 20.64 13.67 5.85
N THR A 320 21.39 14.70 5.45
CA THR A 320 22.32 15.39 6.37
C THR A 320 22.35 16.88 6.13
N ILE A 321 22.50 17.66 7.21
CA ILE A 321 22.71 19.11 7.18
C ILE A 321 23.87 19.49 8.11
N GLU A 322 24.66 20.47 7.69
CA GLU A 322 25.78 20.98 8.47
C GLU A 322 25.59 22.45 8.83
N GLY A 323 26.02 22.83 10.03
CA GLY A 323 25.93 24.17 10.56
C GLY A 323 27.05 24.46 11.57
N VAL A 324 26.97 25.63 12.20
CA VAL A 324 27.96 26.10 13.18
C VAL A 324 27.24 26.53 14.46
N ALA A 325 27.68 25.99 15.60
CA ALA A 325 27.28 26.42 16.93
C ALA A 325 28.34 27.33 17.55
N LYS A 326 27.87 28.40 18.23
CA LYS A 326 28.71 29.43 18.84
C LYS A 326 28.23 29.75 20.24
N VAL A 327 29.14 29.83 21.20
CA VAL A 327 28.85 30.33 22.55
C VAL A 327 28.56 31.83 22.46
N LYS A 328 27.39 32.27 22.93
CA LYS A 328 26.97 33.68 22.81
C LYS A 328 27.53 34.56 23.93
N ASN A 329 27.76 33.99 25.10
CA ASN A 329 28.35 34.66 26.25
C ASN A 329 29.25 33.67 27.00
N ALA A 330 30.54 34.01 27.12
CA ALA A 330 31.53 33.16 27.80
C ALA A 330 31.18 32.88 29.27
N SER A 331 30.45 33.77 29.95
CA SER A 331 29.96 33.56 31.32
C SER A 331 28.78 32.59 31.41
N GLN A 332 28.16 32.20 30.29
CA GLN A 332 27.05 31.23 30.24
C GLN A 332 27.24 30.27 29.04
N PRO A 333 28.25 29.38 29.09
CA PRO A 333 28.65 28.56 27.95
C PRO A 333 27.58 27.55 27.49
N ALA A 334 26.59 27.22 28.34
CA ALA A 334 25.44 26.38 28.00
C ALA A 334 24.41 27.05 27.07
N ILE A 335 24.55 28.35 26.79
CA ILE A 335 23.68 29.12 25.90
C ILE A 335 24.41 29.34 24.57
N LEU A 336 24.06 28.51 23.59
CA LEU A 336 24.63 28.56 22.25
C LEU A 336 23.63 29.16 21.26
N GLY A 337 24.15 29.67 20.14
CA GLY A 337 23.39 29.89 18.92
C GLY A 337 23.88 28.95 17.83
N VAL A 338 22.96 28.29 17.13
CA VAL A 338 23.25 27.36 16.04
C VAL A 338 22.69 27.92 14.73
N GLY A 339 23.55 28.06 13.73
CA GLY A 339 23.19 28.54 12.39
C GLY A 339 23.53 27.53 11.30
N PHE A 340 22.58 27.25 10.42
CA PHE A 340 22.74 26.33 9.28
C PHE A 340 22.81 27.03 7.92
N PHE A 341 22.39 28.30 7.84
CA PHE A 341 22.31 29.06 6.58
C PHE A 341 22.89 30.45 6.73
N LYS A 342 23.69 30.88 5.74
CA LYS A 342 24.30 32.21 5.71
C LYS A 342 23.20 33.29 5.60
N GLY A 343 23.25 34.30 6.47
CA GLY A 343 22.28 35.41 6.49
C GLY A 343 21.00 35.14 7.29
N VAL A 344 20.81 33.93 7.83
CA VAL A 344 19.72 33.62 8.77
C VAL A 344 20.24 33.75 10.20
N PRO A 345 19.52 34.43 11.12
CA PRO A 345 19.92 34.51 12.52
C PRO A 345 20.04 33.13 13.17
N ASP A 346 21.06 32.96 14.02
CA ASP A 346 21.26 31.71 14.76
C ASP A 346 20.05 31.39 15.65
N ALA A 347 19.62 30.13 15.65
CA ALA A 347 18.60 29.64 16.56
C ALA A 347 19.21 29.40 17.96
N PRO A 348 18.50 29.72 19.05
CA PRO A 348 18.98 29.43 20.39
C PRO A 348 19.11 27.92 20.62
N TYR A 349 20.16 27.47 21.28
CA TYR A 349 20.38 26.07 21.65
C TYR A 349 20.92 26.04 23.08
N TRP A 350 20.05 25.76 24.04
CA TRP A 350 20.35 25.85 25.47
C TRP A 350 20.45 24.46 26.05
N VAL A 351 21.61 24.12 26.61
CA VAL A 351 21.80 22.85 27.32
C VAL A 351 21.30 23.02 28.75
N LEU A 352 20.20 22.36 29.08
CA LEU A 352 19.54 22.48 30.39
C LEU A 352 20.15 21.55 31.44
N SER A 353 20.58 20.36 31.01
CA SER A 353 21.29 19.38 31.83
C SER A 353 22.02 18.38 30.95
N THR A 354 23.23 18.00 31.31
CA THR A 354 23.97 16.90 30.68
C THR A 354 24.99 16.36 31.66
N ASP A 355 25.24 15.05 31.60
CA ASP A 355 26.36 14.41 32.27
C ASP A 355 27.55 14.17 31.31
N TYR A 356 27.45 14.66 30.06
CA TYR A 356 28.38 14.48 28.94
C TYR A 356 28.54 13.05 28.41
N HIS A 357 28.21 12.04 29.22
CA HIS A 357 28.54 10.63 28.97
C HIS A 357 27.33 9.77 28.62
N SER A 358 26.13 10.12 29.05
CA SER A 358 24.93 9.32 28.81
C SER A 358 23.79 10.13 28.22
N TYR A 359 23.54 11.36 28.69
CA TYR A 359 22.38 12.15 28.28
C TYR A 359 22.69 13.64 28.10
N SER A 360 21.85 14.30 27.31
CA SER A 360 21.76 15.76 27.27
C SER A 360 20.31 16.19 27.05
N LEU A 361 19.84 17.11 27.86
CA LEU A 361 18.57 17.80 27.68
C LEU A 361 18.81 19.19 27.08
N VAL A 362 18.18 19.45 25.95
CA VAL A 362 18.35 20.67 25.16
C VAL A 362 17.01 21.37 24.98
N TYR A 363 17.02 22.69 25.02
CA TYR A 363 15.86 23.53 24.76
C TYR A 363 16.19 24.68 23.81
N SER A 364 15.25 24.98 22.91
CA SER A 364 15.32 26.08 21.97
C SER A 364 13.97 26.76 21.90
N CYS A 365 13.93 28.10 21.96
CA CYS A 365 12.68 28.82 21.80
C CYS A 365 12.88 30.15 21.09
N THR A 366 12.10 30.39 20.04
CA THR A 366 12.13 31.62 19.27
C THR A 366 10.77 32.31 19.34
N LYS A 367 10.79 33.58 19.72
CA LYS A 367 9.58 34.42 19.79
C LYS A 367 9.26 35.04 18.44
N TYR A 368 8.00 34.95 18.02
CA TYR A 368 7.42 35.60 16.85
C TYR A 368 6.21 36.45 17.25
N PHE A 369 6.42 37.76 17.40
CA PHE A 369 5.37 38.73 17.78
C PHE A 369 4.62 38.34 19.07
N LEU A 370 3.36 37.89 18.99
CA LEU A 370 2.52 37.45 20.12
C LEU A 370 2.67 35.96 20.45
N PHE A 371 3.44 35.22 19.65
CA PHE A 371 3.61 33.78 19.77
C PHE A 371 5.07 33.39 19.94
N HIS A 372 5.32 32.15 20.29
CA HIS A 372 6.64 31.53 20.19
C HIS A 372 6.55 30.11 19.66
N VAL A 373 7.69 29.63 19.18
CA VAL A 373 7.91 28.25 18.76
C VAL A 373 9.02 27.67 19.63
N ASP A 374 8.75 26.52 20.23
CA ASP A 374 9.65 25.81 21.14
C ASP A 374 10.06 24.45 20.58
N TYR A 375 11.31 24.08 20.82
CA TYR A 375 11.86 22.76 20.56
C TYR A 375 12.60 22.29 21.81
N ALA A 376 12.58 20.99 22.05
CA ALA A 376 13.39 20.37 23.07
C ALA A 376 13.85 19.02 22.54
N TRP A 377 15.03 18.59 22.96
CA TRP A 377 15.57 17.28 22.62
C TRP A 377 16.16 16.64 23.86
N ILE A 378 15.80 15.37 24.08
CA ILE A 378 16.53 14.46 24.95
C ILE A 378 17.45 13.66 24.04
N LEU A 379 18.75 13.85 24.24
CA LEU A 379 19.80 13.22 23.47
C LEU A 379 20.53 12.19 24.32
N SER A 380 21.09 11.15 23.71
CA SER A 380 21.91 10.14 24.38
C SER A 380 23.18 9.81 23.60
N ARG A 381 24.21 9.31 24.30
CA ARG A 381 25.41 8.74 23.66
C ARG A 381 25.17 7.38 23.02
N THR A 382 24.06 6.71 23.34
CA THR A 382 23.60 5.46 22.74
C THR A 382 22.23 5.64 22.10
N ARG A 383 21.83 4.71 21.23
CA ARG A 383 20.52 4.73 20.54
C ARG A 383 19.33 4.39 21.45
N VAL A 384 19.59 4.02 22.68
CA VAL A 384 18.62 3.73 23.73
C VAL A 384 19.09 4.46 24.99
N LEU A 385 18.15 5.02 25.74
CA LEU A 385 18.38 5.62 27.05
C LEU A 385 17.34 5.05 28.03
N ALA A 386 17.77 4.75 29.25
CA ALA A 386 16.92 4.11 30.24
C ALA A 386 15.87 5.10 30.81
N GLU A 387 14.68 4.59 31.14
CA GLU A 387 13.54 5.43 31.57
C GLU A 387 13.80 6.13 32.92
N ASP A 388 14.61 5.53 33.79
CA ASP A 388 15.07 6.14 35.04
C ASP A 388 15.94 7.38 34.83
N VAL A 389 16.52 7.54 33.63
CA VAL A 389 17.19 8.78 33.19
C VAL A 389 16.22 9.71 32.45
N ILE A 390 15.35 9.19 31.59
CA ILE A 390 14.40 10.00 30.78
C ILE A 390 13.39 10.73 31.68
N GLY A 391 12.79 10.04 32.67
CA GLY A 391 11.77 10.58 33.56
C GLY A 391 12.19 11.90 34.23
N PRO A 392 13.33 11.94 34.95
CA PRO A 392 13.84 13.17 35.56
C PRO A 392 14.10 14.33 34.56
N LEU A 393 14.44 14.02 33.30
CA LEU A 393 14.66 15.06 32.27
C LEU A 393 13.33 15.65 31.79
N ARG A 394 12.30 14.82 31.64
CA ARG A 394 10.93 15.27 31.34
C ARG A 394 10.39 16.16 32.47
N ASP A 395 10.60 15.77 33.73
CA ASP A 395 10.19 16.55 34.90
C ASP A 395 10.88 17.92 34.95
N ARG A 396 12.16 17.97 34.57
CA ARG A 396 12.93 19.22 34.47
C ARG A 396 12.38 20.15 33.38
N LEU A 397 11.97 19.62 32.23
CA LEU A 397 11.29 20.39 31.18
C LEU A 397 9.92 20.90 31.65
N ALA A 398 9.13 20.03 32.29
CA ALA A 398 7.82 20.38 32.82
C ALA A 398 7.91 21.50 33.86
N SER A 399 8.87 21.40 34.78
CA SER A 399 9.14 22.42 35.80
C SER A 399 9.57 23.77 35.21
N ALA A 400 10.14 23.76 34.00
CA ALA A 400 10.51 24.97 33.27
C ALA A 400 9.34 25.63 32.53
N GLY A 401 8.13 25.07 32.61
CA GLY A 401 6.95 25.56 31.89
C GLY A 401 6.85 25.08 30.44
N VAL A 402 7.62 24.04 30.06
CA VAL A 402 7.50 23.37 28.77
C VAL A 402 6.57 22.18 28.93
N ASN A 403 5.59 22.02 28.05
CA ASN A 403 4.66 20.88 28.14
C ASN A 403 5.36 19.59 27.69
N ALA A 404 5.91 18.82 28.65
CA ALA A 404 6.65 17.58 28.41
C ALA A 404 5.79 16.48 27.77
N ASN A 405 4.46 16.52 27.90
CA ASN A 405 3.54 15.55 27.25
C ASN A 405 3.53 15.68 25.72
N ARG A 406 4.17 16.71 25.16
CA ARG A 406 4.36 16.89 23.71
C ARG A 406 5.62 16.22 23.19
N LEU A 407 6.48 15.68 24.05
CA LEU A 407 7.67 14.95 23.61
C LEU A 407 7.24 13.68 22.86
N THR A 408 7.87 13.46 21.72
CA THR A 408 7.71 12.26 20.90
C THR A 408 9.01 11.46 20.93
N VAL A 409 8.91 10.15 21.12
CA VAL A 409 10.06 9.24 21.05
C VAL A 409 10.56 9.16 19.61
N SER A 410 11.87 9.27 19.43
CA SER A 410 12.53 9.17 18.14
C SER A 410 12.90 7.72 17.86
N ASN A 411 12.56 7.24 16.65
CA ASN A 411 12.84 5.85 16.28
C ASN A 411 14.34 5.67 15.96
N GLN A 412 15.04 4.88 16.77
CA GLN A 412 16.46 4.56 16.64
C GLN A 412 16.72 3.07 16.31
N THR A 413 15.70 2.35 15.82
CA THR A 413 15.81 0.93 15.42
C THR A 413 16.18 0.80 13.94
N GLY A 414 16.85 -0.29 13.56
CA GLY A 414 17.17 -0.59 12.14
C GLY A 414 18.18 0.34 11.46
N CYS A 415 18.87 1.20 12.21
CA CYS A 415 19.73 2.27 11.68
C CYS A 415 20.99 1.83 10.90
N ASP A 416 21.31 0.53 10.96
CA ASP A 416 22.48 -0.09 10.32
C ASP A 416 22.09 -1.05 9.18
N ARG A 417 20.79 -1.22 8.86
CA ARG A 417 20.35 -1.96 7.67
C ARG A 417 20.51 -1.07 6.44
N THR A 418 21.53 -1.31 5.62
CA THR A 418 21.48 -0.88 4.22
C THR A 418 20.48 -1.78 3.50
N ALA A 419 19.18 -1.43 3.58
CA ALA A 419 18.19 -2.02 2.70
C ALA A 419 18.69 -1.84 1.26
N ALA A 420 18.65 -2.92 0.47
CA ALA A 420 18.78 -2.78 -0.97
C ALA A 420 17.80 -1.69 -1.41
N LYS A 421 18.28 -0.71 -2.18
CA LYS A 421 17.43 0.36 -2.68
C LYS A 421 16.27 -0.31 -3.43
N THR A 422 15.03 -0.03 -3.06
CA THR A 422 13.82 -0.51 -3.74
C THR A 422 12.95 0.68 -4.13
N ASN A 423 12.28 0.60 -5.26
CA ASN A 423 11.23 1.54 -5.62
C ASN A 423 9.90 1.04 -5.07
N GLU A 424 9.42 1.61 -3.95
CA GLU A 424 8.15 1.21 -3.33
C GLU A 424 6.92 1.83 -4.00
N ARG A 425 7.08 2.62 -5.06
CA ARG A 425 5.97 3.29 -5.76
C ARG A 425 5.98 3.02 -7.27
N PRO A 426 6.11 1.74 -7.70
CA PRO A 426 6.28 1.42 -9.12
C PRO A 426 5.05 1.84 -9.94
N ILE A 427 5.32 2.32 -11.15
CA ILE A 427 4.32 2.65 -12.17
C ILE A 427 4.54 1.70 -13.35
N ILE A 428 3.52 0.95 -13.74
CA ILE A 428 3.61 -0.02 -14.82
C ILE A 428 2.72 0.43 -15.98
N GLY A 429 3.28 0.40 -17.19
CA GLY A 429 2.53 0.64 -18.41
C GLY A 429 1.65 -0.55 -18.76
N VAL A 430 0.40 -0.34 -19.15
CA VAL A 430 -0.45 -1.38 -19.78
C VAL A 430 -0.75 -0.97 -21.21
N LEU A 431 -0.36 -1.80 -22.16
CA LEU A 431 -0.50 -1.49 -23.58
C LEU A 431 -1.97 -1.55 -24.02
N ALA A 432 -2.48 -0.43 -24.54
CA ALA A 432 -3.78 -0.39 -25.17
C ALA A 432 -3.78 -1.14 -26.50
N GLN A 433 -4.95 -1.56 -26.97
CA GLN A 433 -5.09 -2.23 -28.26
C GLN A 433 -6.31 -1.68 -29.02
N GLU A 434 -6.34 -1.88 -30.33
CA GLU A 434 -7.42 -1.40 -31.20
C GLU A 434 -8.77 -1.97 -30.78
N VAL A 435 -9.82 -1.13 -30.88
CA VAL A 435 -11.19 -1.64 -30.88
C VAL A 435 -11.55 -2.19 -32.26
N SER A 436 -12.36 -3.26 -32.30
CA SER A 436 -12.80 -3.87 -33.56
C SER A 436 -13.66 -2.94 -34.45
N SER A 437 -14.28 -1.93 -33.86
CA SER A 437 -15.14 -0.97 -34.56
C SER A 437 -14.94 0.44 -33.98
N PRO A 438 -13.92 1.18 -34.45
CA PRO A 438 -13.53 2.45 -33.87
C PRO A 438 -14.61 3.53 -34.04
N LYS A 439 -14.73 4.37 -33.02
CA LYS A 439 -15.55 5.59 -33.02
C LYS A 439 -14.64 6.79 -32.75
N THR A 440 -15.10 8.00 -33.05
CA THR A 440 -14.31 9.24 -32.96
C THR A 440 -13.57 9.42 -31.63
N ASN A 441 -14.10 8.91 -30.51
CA ASN A 441 -13.49 9.01 -29.17
C ASN A 441 -13.28 7.63 -28.50
N ARG A 442 -13.21 6.55 -29.30
CA ARG A 442 -12.97 5.17 -28.84
C ARG A 442 -12.22 4.43 -29.94
N THR A 443 -10.91 4.58 -29.93
CA THR A 443 -10.00 3.99 -30.93
C THR A 443 -9.17 2.86 -30.34
N ALA A 444 -8.88 2.93 -29.04
CA ALA A 444 -8.19 1.88 -28.31
C ALA A 444 -8.92 1.53 -27.01
N TYR A 445 -8.57 0.38 -26.42
CA TYR A 445 -9.10 -0.05 -25.15
C TYR A 445 -8.09 -0.82 -24.30
N ILE A 446 -8.34 -0.84 -22.99
CA ILE A 446 -7.72 -1.71 -22.00
C ILE A 446 -8.83 -2.34 -21.16
N ALA A 447 -8.82 -3.67 -20.99
CA ALA A 447 -9.72 -4.34 -20.05
C ALA A 447 -9.32 -4.00 -18.61
N ALA A 448 -10.30 -3.62 -17.77
CA ALA A 448 -10.02 -3.13 -16.43
C ALA A 448 -9.42 -4.18 -15.49
N SER A 449 -9.57 -5.47 -15.79
CA SER A 449 -8.98 -6.58 -15.03
C SER A 449 -7.45 -6.51 -14.98
N TYR A 450 -6.77 -6.11 -16.06
CA TYR A 450 -5.32 -5.91 -16.06
C TYR A 450 -4.89 -4.78 -15.11
N VAL A 451 -5.64 -3.66 -15.11
CA VAL A 451 -5.37 -2.52 -14.21
C VAL A 451 -5.53 -2.95 -12.75
N LYS A 452 -6.67 -3.56 -12.41
CA LYS A 452 -6.99 -4.03 -11.05
C LYS A 452 -5.97 -5.05 -10.54
N THR A 453 -5.47 -5.91 -11.41
CA THR A 453 -4.46 -6.93 -11.08
C THR A 453 -3.15 -6.28 -10.65
N LEU A 454 -2.63 -5.32 -11.41
CA LEU A 454 -1.40 -4.59 -11.04
C LEU A 454 -1.60 -3.73 -9.79
N GLU A 455 -2.73 -3.05 -9.65
CA GLU A 455 -3.06 -2.26 -8.46
C GLU A 455 -3.16 -3.13 -7.21
N SER A 456 -3.74 -4.33 -7.30
CA SER A 456 -3.83 -5.28 -6.16
C SER A 456 -2.46 -5.71 -5.62
N ALA A 457 -1.42 -5.66 -6.45
CA ALA A 457 -0.03 -5.95 -6.09
C ALA A 457 0.80 -4.71 -5.71
N GLY A 458 0.16 -3.55 -5.59
CA GLY A 458 0.78 -2.29 -5.19
C GLY A 458 1.64 -1.67 -6.28
N ALA A 459 1.09 -1.56 -7.48
CA ALA A 459 1.60 -0.70 -8.54
C ALA A 459 0.53 0.30 -8.97
N ARG A 460 0.96 1.44 -9.51
CA ARG A 460 0.09 2.34 -10.25
C ARG A 460 0.18 2.03 -11.74
N VAL A 461 -0.86 2.38 -12.49
CA VAL A 461 -0.92 2.06 -13.92
C VAL A 461 -0.93 3.32 -14.78
N VAL A 462 -0.18 3.28 -15.88
CA VAL A 462 -0.28 4.23 -16.99
C VAL A 462 -0.78 3.48 -18.23
N PRO A 463 -1.87 3.94 -18.89
CA PRO A 463 -2.27 3.35 -20.14
C PRO A 463 -1.29 3.79 -21.25
N VAL A 464 -0.65 2.83 -21.92
CA VAL A 464 0.28 3.08 -23.03
C VAL A 464 -0.54 3.09 -24.32
N MET A 465 -0.68 4.28 -24.93
CA MET A 465 -1.48 4.45 -26.15
C MET A 465 -0.81 3.83 -27.37
N ILE A 466 -1.59 3.29 -28.29
CA ILE A 466 -1.10 2.89 -29.62
C ILE A 466 -0.95 4.09 -30.55
N ASN A 467 -0.14 3.94 -31.60
CA ASN A 467 0.07 4.94 -32.64
C ASN A 467 0.67 6.28 -32.15
N GLN A 468 1.48 6.24 -31.09
CA GLN A 468 2.33 7.37 -30.71
C GLN A 468 3.65 7.36 -31.47
N THR A 469 4.36 8.49 -31.43
CA THR A 469 5.70 8.62 -32.02
C THR A 469 6.73 7.84 -31.20
N PRO A 470 7.86 7.42 -31.82
CA PRO A 470 8.96 6.78 -31.09
C PRO A 470 9.46 7.62 -29.91
N GLN A 471 9.53 8.94 -30.05
CA GLN A 471 9.99 9.85 -28.99
C GLN A 471 9.04 9.89 -27.79
N GLU A 472 7.72 9.83 -28.03
CA GLU A 472 6.73 9.72 -26.96
C GLU A 472 6.89 8.39 -26.20
N TYR A 473 7.14 7.29 -26.91
CA TYR A 473 7.39 5.99 -26.28
C TYR A 473 8.71 5.97 -25.50
N GLU A 474 9.78 6.56 -26.01
CA GLU A 474 11.06 6.68 -25.29
C GLU A 474 10.92 7.51 -24.01
N ALA A 475 10.20 8.64 -24.07
CA ALA A 475 9.93 9.48 -22.91
C ALA A 475 9.10 8.74 -21.85
N LEU A 476 8.07 7.99 -22.30
CA LEU A 476 7.24 7.19 -21.40
C LEU A 476 8.02 6.02 -20.79
N PHE A 477 8.84 5.32 -21.59
CA PHE A 477 9.71 4.23 -21.14
C PHE A 477 10.64 4.69 -20.02
N ALA A 478 11.26 5.87 -20.15
CA ALA A 478 12.13 6.46 -19.14
C ALA A 478 11.39 6.89 -17.85
N SER A 479 10.06 6.91 -17.88
CA SER A 479 9.22 7.36 -16.76
C SER A 479 8.56 6.21 -15.98
N ILE A 480 8.25 5.09 -16.65
CA ILE A 480 7.60 3.91 -16.05
C ILE A 480 8.62 2.83 -15.66
N ASN A 481 8.21 1.91 -14.81
CA ASN A 481 9.08 0.91 -14.16
C ASN A 481 8.93 -0.52 -14.73
N GLY A 482 8.09 -0.70 -15.74
CA GLY A 482 7.83 -1.97 -16.39
C GLY A 482 6.64 -1.84 -17.36
N ILE A 483 6.43 -2.84 -18.21
CA ILE A 483 5.30 -2.84 -19.14
C ILE A 483 4.62 -4.20 -19.26
N LEU A 484 3.29 -4.18 -19.30
CA LEU A 484 2.43 -5.33 -19.54
C LEU A 484 1.80 -5.24 -20.94
N TYR A 485 1.97 -6.30 -21.71
CA TYR A 485 1.28 -6.57 -22.97
C TYR A 485 0.06 -7.45 -22.66
N PRO A 486 -1.16 -6.87 -22.62
CA PRO A 486 -2.35 -7.63 -22.26
C PRO A 486 -2.79 -8.56 -23.39
N GLY A 487 -3.62 -9.54 -23.05
CA GLY A 487 -4.34 -10.37 -24.00
C GLY A 487 -5.33 -9.56 -24.85
N GLY A 488 -5.77 -10.12 -25.97
CA GLY A 488 -6.52 -9.35 -26.94
C GLY A 488 -6.73 -10.06 -28.26
N SER A 489 -7.10 -9.29 -29.28
CA SER A 489 -7.29 -9.79 -30.65
C SER A 489 -6.66 -8.91 -31.73
N ALA A 490 -5.77 -7.99 -31.35
CA ALA A 490 -5.01 -7.19 -32.30
C ALA A 490 -4.08 -8.08 -33.14
N ASN A 491 -3.78 -7.67 -34.37
CA ASN A 491 -2.90 -8.43 -35.26
C ASN A 491 -1.44 -8.33 -34.80
N ILE A 492 -0.80 -9.47 -34.48
CA ILE A 492 0.57 -9.56 -33.95
C ILE A 492 1.70 -9.19 -34.93
N LEU A 493 1.36 -8.87 -36.20
CA LEU A 493 2.33 -8.52 -37.25
C LEU A 493 2.19 -7.07 -37.75
N SER A 494 1.01 -6.46 -37.62
CA SER A 494 0.70 -5.20 -38.33
C SER A 494 -0.11 -4.17 -37.54
N SER A 495 -0.54 -4.48 -36.31
CA SER A 495 -1.30 -3.55 -35.47
C SER A 495 -0.44 -2.44 -34.87
N GLY A 496 -1.09 -1.36 -34.42
CA GLY A 496 -0.49 -0.36 -33.54
C GLY A 496 -0.06 -0.94 -32.20
N TYR A 497 -0.78 -1.95 -31.68
CA TYR A 497 -0.34 -2.75 -30.54
C TYR A 497 1.03 -3.40 -30.80
N GLN A 498 1.18 -4.11 -31.93
CA GLN A 498 2.43 -4.75 -32.32
C GLN A 498 3.58 -3.75 -32.42
N ARG A 499 3.35 -2.61 -33.09
CA ARG A 499 4.38 -1.58 -33.27
C ARG A 499 4.85 -0.99 -31.94
N ALA A 500 3.91 -0.68 -31.05
CA ALA A 500 4.22 -0.15 -29.73
C ALA A 500 4.94 -1.20 -28.86
N ALA A 501 4.46 -2.46 -28.86
CA ALA A 501 5.10 -3.57 -28.16
C ALA A 501 6.54 -3.77 -28.63
N LYS A 502 6.79 -3.74 -29.95
CA LYS A 502 8.15 -3.85 -30.51
C LYS A 502 9.09 -2.77 -29.96
N ILE A 503 8.67 -1.51 -29.96
CA ILE A 503 9.49 -0.39 -29.48
C ILE A 503 9.84 -0.59 -28.00
N PHE A 504 8.87 -0.91 -27.15
CA PHE A 504 9.13 -1.14 -25.73
C PHE A 504 10.00 -2.39 -25.47
N TYR A 505 9.83 -3.45 -26.26
CA TYR A 505 10.65 -4.65 -26.16
C TYR A 505 12.11 -4.36 -26.50
N GLU A 506 12.38 -3.65 -27.59
CA GLU A 506 13.74 -3.23 -27.98
C GLU A 506 14.37 -2.30 -26.94
N LEU A 507 13.62 -1.32 -26.42
CA LEU A 507 14.07 -0.44 -25.34
C LEU A 507 14.40 -1.22 -24.06
N ALA A 508 13.55 -2.19 -23.69
CA ALA A 508 13.77 -3.04 -22.52
C ALA A 508 15.01 -3.92 -22.68
N LEU A 509 15.22 -4.56 -23.84
CA LEU A 509 16.43 -5.34 -24.09
C LEU A 509 17.70 -4.50 -23.95
N GLU A 510 17.71 -3.31 -24.56
CA GLU A 510 18.87 -2.41 -24.50
C GLU A 510 19.10 -1.87 -23.08
N ALA A 511 18.04 -1.51 -22.36
CA ALA A 511 18.12 -1.08 -20.96
C ALA A 511 18.70 -2.16 -20.05
N ASN A 512 18.15 -3.38 -20.11
CA ASN A 512 18.65 -4.48 -19.29
C ASN A 512 20.10 -4.83 -19.63
N LYS A 513 20.49 -4.80 -20.92
CA LYS A 513 21.87 -5.05 -21.35
C LYS A 513 22.87 -4.05 -20.78
N ARG A 514 22.48 -2.79 -20.57
CA ARG A 514 23.31 -1.75 -19.92
C ARG A 514 23.17 -1.71 -18.39
N GLY A 515 22.46 -2.66 -17.79
CA GLY A 515 22.25 -2.74 -16.34
C GLY A 515 21.11 -1.89 -15.79
N ASP A 516 20.27 -1.34 -16.67
CA ASP A 516 19.05 -0.59 -16.34
C ASP A 516 17.85 -1.55 -16.36
N TYR A 517 17.56 -2.14 -15.20
CA TYR A 517 16.57 -3.21 -15.08
C TYR A 517 15.18 -2.75 -15.52
N PHE A 518 14.55 -3.39 -16.51
CA PHE A 518 13.20 -3.03 -16.96
C PHE A 518 12.39 -4.29 -17.32
N PRO A 519 11.39 -4.69 -16.53
CA PRO A 519 10.65 -5.92 -16.75
C PRO A 519 9.51 -5.77 -17.77
N VAL A 520 9.28 -6.84 -18.54
CA VAL A 520 8.19 -6.97 -19.52
C VAL A 520 7.36 -8.20 -19.20
N TRP A 521 6.03 -8.06 -19.23
CA TRP A 521 5.10 -9.17 -19.05
C TRP A 521 4.16 -9.29 -20.26
N GLY A 522 3.99 -10.49 -20.80
CA GLY A 522 3.00 -10.78 -21.85
C GLY A 522 1.93 -11.78 -21.40
N THR A 523 0.65 -11.43 -21.56
CA THR A 523 -0.50 -12.32 -21.28
C THR A 523 -1.22 -12.66 -22.59
N CYS A 524 -1.45 -13.94 -22.88
CA CYS A 524 -2.16 -14.43 -24.08
C CYS A 524 -1.60 -13.77 -25.36
N LEU A 525 -2.33 -12.85 -26.00
CA LEU A 525 -1.83 -12.06 -27.14
C LEU A 525 -0.47 -11.41 -26.87
N GLY A 526 -0.22 -10.94 -25.64
CA GLY A 526 1.06 -10.38 -25.26
C GLY A 526 2.18 -11.42 -25.24
N TYR A 527 1.90 -12.66 -24.83
CA TYR A 527 2.85 -13.76 -24.91
C TYR A 527 3.10 -14.16 -26.38
N GLU A 528 2.04 -14.28 -27.19
CA GLU A 528 2.14 -14.51 -28.63
C GLU A 528 3.02 -13.43 -29.29
N GLN A 529 2.79 -12.16 -28.94
CA GLN A 529 3.59 -11.04 -29.42
C GLN A 529 5.07 -11.16 -29.02
N LEU A 530 5.38 -11.55 -27.78
CA LEU A 530 6.75 -11.79 -27.34
C LEU A 530 7.44 -12.88 -28.17
N THR A 531 6.73 -13.96 -28.51
CA THR A 531 7.31 -15.04 -29.32
C THR A 531 7.68 -14.58 -30.73
N VAL A 532 6.85 -13.74 -31.34
CA VAL A 532 7.14 -13.11 -32.65
C VAL A 532 8.30 -12.13 -32.53
N LEU A 533 8.36 -11.31 -31.48
CA LEU A 533 9.43 -10.33 -31.30
C LEU A 533 10.80 -10.98 -31.06
N THR A 534 10.84 -12.12 -30.37
CA THR A 534 12.08 -12.87 -30.11
C THR A 534 12.51 -13.68 -31.33
N SER A 535 11.60 -14.39 -31.99
CA SER A 535 11.93 -15.28 -33.12
C SER A 535 12.03 -14.58 -34.47
N GLY A 536 11.31 -13.47 -34.65
CA GLY A 536 11.11 -12.82 -35.94
C GLY A 536 10.08 -13.51 -36.85
N GLU A 537 9.40 -14.56 -36.38
CA GLU A 537 8.48 -15.40 -37.16
C GLU A 537 7.13 -15.58 -36.46
N ASP A 538 6.07 -15.83 -37.23
CA ASP A 538 4.78 -16.29 -36.68
C ASP A 538 4.80 -17.81 -36.56
N LEU A 539 4.98 -18.29 -35.33
CA LEU A 539 5.16 -19.71 -34.98
C LEU A 539 3.91 -20.33 -34.35
N LEU A 540 2.77 -19.63 -34.43
CA LEU A 540 1.54 -20.05 -33.78
C LEU A 540 0.88 -21.23 -34.50
N SER A 541 0.34 -22.15 -33.71
CA SER A 541 -0.46 -23.29 -34.15
C SER A 541 -1.86 -23.20 -33.55
N LEU A 542 -2.87 -23.64 -34.30
CA LEU A 542 -4.25 -23.65 -33.83
C LEU A 542 -4.41 -24.65 -32.69
N THR A 543 -5.04 -24.23 -31.59
CA THR A 543 -5.35 -25.07 -30.43
C THR A 543 -6.80 -24.88 -29.98
N ASN A 544 -7.41 -25.94 -29.46
CA ASN A 544 -8.79 -25.90 -28.97
C ASN A 544 -8.88 -25.42 -27.50
N THR A 545 -8.57 -24.14 -27.28
CA THR A 545 -8.36 -23.55 -25.95
C THR A 545 -9.15 -22.27 -25.71
N SER A 546 -10.20 -22.05 -26.51
CA SER A 546 -11.10 -20.90 -26.39
C SER A 546 -12.16 -21.10 -25.31
N GLY A 547 -11.76 -20.93 -24.04
CA GLY A 547 -12.66 -20.94 -22.90
C GLY A 547 -12.62 -22.22 -22.09
N VAL A 548 -11.43 -22.60 -21.63
CA VAL A 548 -11.20 -23.79 -20.79
C VAL A 548 -10.30 -23.42 -19.60
N PRO A 549 -10.64 -23.83 -18.36
CA PRO A 549 -9.72 -23.72 -17.25
C PRO A 549 -8.81 -24.94 -17.21
N LEU A 550 -7.50 -24.73 -17.06
CA LEU A 550 -6.50 -25.81 -17.05
C LEU A 550 -5.60 -25.72 -15.81
N PRO A 551 -5.10 -26.85 -15.28
CA PRO A 551 -3.92 -26.85 -14.40
C PRO A 551 -2.68 -26.44 -15.20
N LEU A 552 -1.51 -26.43 -14.58
CA LEU A 552 -0.21 -26.24 -15.25
C LEU A 552 0.63 -27.51 -15.16
N ASN A 553 1.09 -28.02 -16.31
CA ASN A 553 2.09 -29.09 -16.31
C ASN A 553 3.46 -28.45 -16.15
N PHE A 554 3.99 -28.42 -14.92
CA PHE A 554 5.28 -27.79 -14.65
C PHE A 554 6.46 -28.55 -15.26
N MET A 555 7.42 -27.81 -15.81
CA MET A 555 8.72 -28.32 -16.24
C MET A 555 9.69 -28.43 -15.05
N ASP A 556 10.75 -29.22 -15.21
CA ASP A 556 11.81 -29.32 -14.22
C ASP A 556 12.41 -27.93 -13.89
N GLY A 557 12.54 -27.63 -12.61
CA GLY A 557 13.07 -26.35 -12.13
C GLY A 557 12.10 -25.16 -12.28
N ALA A 558 10.81 -25.40 -12.53
CA ALA A 558 9.79 -24.35 -12.49
C ALA A 558 9.61 -23.77 -11.07
N LYS A 559 9.55 -24.63 -10.03
CA LYS A 559 9.40 -24.19 -8.63
C LYS A 559 10.53 -23.25 -8.16
N SER A 560 11.75 -23.44 -8.68
CA SER A 560 12.91 -22.60 -8.37
C SER A 560 13.17 -21.51 -9.43
N SER A 561 12.19 -21.22 -10.29
CA SER A 561 12.29 -20.15 -11.28
C SER A 561 12.04 -18.80 -10.63
N ARG A 562 12.43 -17.69 -11.30
CA ARG A 562 12.18 -16.35 -10.75
C ARG A 562 10.70 -16.09 -10.57
N MET A 563 9.88 -16.52 -11.53
CA MET A 563 8.43 -16.33 -11.48
C MET A 563 7.75 -17.05 -10.31
N PHE A 564 8.16 -18.29 -10.01
CA PHE A 564 7.46 -19.14 -9.04
C PHE A 564 8.18 -19.30 -7.69
N GLU A 565 9.42 -18.84 -7.52
CA GLU A 565 10.15 -18.99 -6.24
C GLU A 565 9.43 -18.37 -5.03
N GLY A 566 8.57 -17.37 -5.26
CA GLY A 566 7.77 -16.71 -4.24
C GLY A 566 6.37 -17.31 -4.00
N PHE A 567 5.98 -18.33 -4.76
CA PHE A 567 4.67 -18.97 -4.61
C PHE A 567 4.69 -19.98 -3.44
N PRO A 568 3.64 -20.04 -2.60
CA PRO A 568 3.52 -21.06 -1.57
C PRO A 568 3.49 -22.47 -2.18
N ASP A 569 4.09 -23.43 -1.49
CA ASP A 569 4.15 -24.82 -1.94
C ASP A 569 2.76 -25.42 -2.22
N GLU A 570 1.80 -25.19 -1.32
CA GLU A 570 0.40 -25.62 -1.51
C GLU A 570 -0.22 -24.99 -2.77
N LEU A 571 0.07 -23.72 -3.05
CA LEU A 571 -0.45 -23.05 -4.25
C LEU A 571 0.18 -23.60 -5.54
N MET A 572 1.43 -24.04 -5.48
CA MET A 572 2.10 -24.72 -6.60
C MET A 572 1.51 -26.12 -6.84
N GLU A 573 1.15 -26.84 -5.78
CA GLU A 573 0.44 -28.12 -5.87
C GLU A 573 -0.96 -27.92 -6.49
N ASP A 574 -1.73 -26.96 -5.99
CA ASP A 574 -3.03 -26.58 -6.53
C ASP A 574 -2.93 -26.21 -8.02
N LEU A 575 -1.95 -25.40 -8.41
CA LEU A 575 -1.70 -25.05 -9.81
C LEU A 575 -1.44 -26.27 -10.69
N ALA A 576 -0.79 -27.31 -10.15
CA ALA A 576 -0.46 -28.52 -10.90
C ALA A 576 -1.64 -29.49 -11.02
N SER A 577 -2.59 -29.48 -10.07
CA SER A 577 -3.68 -30.46 -10.03
C SER A 577 -5.06 -29.91 -10.35
N GLU A 578 -5.31 -28.61 -10.15
CA GLU A 578 -6.63 -28.00 -10.28
C GLU A 578 -6.75 -27.11 -11.53
N PRO A 579 -7.94 -27.02 -12.14
CA PRO A 579 -8.17 -26.18 -13.31
C PRO A 579 -8.25 -24.68 -12.92
N LEU A 580 -7.09 -24.07 -12.63
CA LEU A 580 -7.00 -22.72 -12.06
C LEU A 580 -6.57 -21.63 -13.05
N THR A 581 -6.17 -21.99 -14.27
CA THR A 581 -5.71 -21.04 -15.28
C THR A 581 -6.73 -20.87 -16.41
N ALA A 582 -7.27 -19.66 -16.57
CA ALA A 582 -8.23 -19.35 -17.62
C ALA A 582 -7.55 -19.27 -19.00
N ASN A 583 -7.89 -20.18 -19.91
CA ASN A 583 -7.41 -20.16 -21.30
C ASN A 583 -8.53 -19.65 -22.22
N VAL A 584 -8.25 -18.57 -22.96
CA VAL A 584 -9.19 -17.92 -23.90
C VAL A 584 -8.46 -17.52 -25.18
N HIS A 585 -7.84 -18.50 -25.82
CA HIS A 585 -7.02 -18.32 -27.03
C HIS A 585 -7.29 -19.45 -28.03
N ASN A 586 -7.09 -19.17 -29.32
CA ASN A 586 -7.17 -20.15 -30.40
C ASN A 586 -5.80 -20.57 -30.93
N TRP A 587 -4.74 -19.87 -30.51
CA TRP A 587 -3.42 -19.97 -31.07
C TRP A 587 -2.42 -20.15 -29.94
N SER A 588 -1.44 -21.02 -30.12
CA SER A 588 -0.40 -21.26 -29.14
C SER A 588 0.91 -21.67 -29.84
N VAL A 589 2.03 -21.50 -29.15
CA VAL A 589 3.31 -22.07 -29.60
C VAL A 589 3.41 -23.50 -29.08
N SER A 590 3.48 -24.48 -29.98
CA SER A 590 3.67 -25.88 -29.59
C SER A 590 5.02 -26.05 -28.89
N LEU A 591 5.12 -26.99 -27.93
CA LEU A 591 6.37 -27.26 -27.24
C LEU A 591 7.48 -27.69 -28.22
N SER A 592 7.10 -28.48 -29.24
CA SER A 592 8.01 -28.89 -30.29
C SER A 592 8.56 -27.69 -31.05
N THR A 593 7.67 -26.80 -31.52
CA THR A 593 8.05 -25.58 -32.26
C THR A 593 8.99 -24.71 -31.42
N HIS A 594 8.68 -24.50 -30.14
CA HIS A 594 9.52 -23.74 -29.22
C HIS A 594 10.93 -24.33 -29.11
N LYS A 595 11.04 -25.65 -28.89
CA LYS A 595 12.33 -26.34 -28.72
C LYS A 595 13.16 -26.36 -30.01
N THR A 596 12.52 -26.44 -31.17
CA THR A 596 13.22 -26.47 -32.47
C THR A 596 13.61 -25.09 -33.00
N ASN A 597 12.93 -24.03 -32.57
CA ASN A 597 13.31 -22.66 -32.93
C ASN A 597 14.47 -22.19 -32.03
N GLU A 598 15.64 -21.95 -32.64
CA GLU A 598 16.86 -21.60 -31.92
C GLU A 598 16.71 -20.30 -31.11
N GLN A 599 15.99 -19.30 -31.63
CA GLN A 599 15.82 -18.02 -30.93
C GLN A 599 14.95 -18.17 -29.68
N LEU A 600 13.83 -18.88 -29.76
CA LEU A 600 12.96 -19.11 -28.60
C LEU A 600 13.63 -20.00 -27.57
N ASN A 601 14.20 -21.14 -27.98
CA ASN A 601 14.80 -22.11 -27.07
C ASN A 601 16.04 -21.56 -26.34
N SER A 602 16.79 -20.65 -26.97
CA SER A 602 17.96 -20.01 -26.33
C SER A 602 17.58 -18.82 -25.44
N PHE A 603 16.43 -18.19 -25.71
CA PHE A 603 16.02 -16.99 -25.00
C PHE A 603 15.10 -17.28 -23.81
N TYR A 604 14.18 -18.24 -23.93
CA TYR A 604 13.15 -18.54 -22.94
C TYR A 604 13.35 -19.91 -22.27
N LYS A 605 13.27 -19.89 -20.95
CA LYS A 605 13.03 -21.09 -20.14
C LYS A 605 11.53 -21.37 -20.11
N VAL A 606 11.12 -22.53 -20.58
CA VAL A 606 9.74 -23.02 -20.43
C VAL A 606 9.52 -23.46 -18.98
N LEU A 607 8.53 -22.87 -18.32
CA LEU A 607 8.18 -23.16 -16.92
C LEU A 607 6.99 -24.10 -16.81
N SER A 608 6.03 -24.00 -17.73
CA SER A 608 4.92 -24.95 -17.81
C SER A 608 4.42 -25.15 -19.23
N THR A 609 3.78 -26.29 -19.44
CA THR A 609 3.04 -26.63 -20.66
C THR A 609 1.60 -26.98 -20.35
N ASN A 610 0.79 -27.04 -21.40
CA ASN A 610 -0.56 -27.57 -21.38
C ASN A 610 -0.83 -28.39 -22.65
N THR A 611 -1.95 -29.10 -22.69
CA THR A 611 -2.40 -29.81 -23.89
C THR A 611 -3.88 -29.55 -24.16
N ASP A 612 -4.24 -29.42 -25.42
CA ASP A 612 -5.64 -29.37 -25.88
C ASP A 612 -6.19 -30.77 -26.24
N GLY A 613 -5.44 -31.83 -25.91
CA GLY A 613 -5.70 -33.22 -26.28
C GLY A 613 -5.02 -33.66 -27.58
N THR A 614 -4.52 -32.72 -28.38
CA THR A 614 -3.80 -33.01 -29.65
C THR A 614 -2.40 -32.41 -29.68
N THR A 615 -2.27 -31.18 -29.22
CA THR A 615 -1.05 -30.39 -29.26
C THR A 615 -0.63 -30.08 -27.83
N GLU A 616 0.61 -30.42 -27.48
CA GLU A 616 1.25 -29.89 -26.28
C GLU A 616 1.83 -28.51 -26.61
N PHE A 617 1.46 -27.50 -25.82
CA PHE A 617 1.83 -26.10 -26.04
C PHE A 617 2.44 -25.47 -24.79
N VAL A 618 3.27 -24.46 -25.01
CA VAL A 618 3.91 -23.70 -23.94
C VAL A 618 2.88 -22.77 -23.30
N SER A 619 2.72 -22.88 -21.98
CA SER A 619 1.75 -22.08 -21.23
C SER A 619 2.40 -21.00 -20.37
N THR A 620 3.66 -21.17 -19.96
CA THR A 620 4.40 -20.17 -19.18
C THR A 620 5.88 -20.19 -19.46
N VAL A 621 6.49 -19.00 -19.60
CA VAL A 621 7.93 -18.81 -19.82
C VAL A 621 8.50 -17.69 -18.96
N GLU A 622 9.80 -17.77 -18.71
CA GLU A 622 10.63 -16.63 -18.32
C GLU A 622 11.89 -16.61 -19.19
N ALA A 623 12.40 -15.44 -19.57
CA ALA A 623 13.65 -15.35 -20.33
C ALA A 623 14.86 -15.73 -19.44
N PHE A 624 15.93 -16.29 -19.99
CA PHE A 624 17.09 -16.67 -19.18
C PHE A 624 17.77 -15.44 -18.58
N ASP A 625 18.15 -14.48 -19.44
CA ASP A 625 19.01 -13.35 -19.07
C ASP A 625 18.28 -12.01 -18.93
N TYR A 626 17.00 -11.97 -19.29
CA TYR A 626 16.18 -10.76 -19.28
C TYR A 626 14.97 -10.91 -18.34
N PRO A 627 14.50 -9.82 -17.70
CA PRO A 627 13.27 -9.84 -16.91
C PRO A 627 12.02 -9.80 -17.81
N ILE A 628 11.91 -10.77 -18.71
CA ILE A 628 10.82 -10.88 -19.68
C ILE A 628 10.06 -12.17 -19.38
N TYR A 629 8.74 -12.04 -19.23
CA TYR A 629 7.86 -13.06 -18.68
C TYR A 629 6.63 -13.22 -19.57
N GLY A 630 6.12 -14.44 -19.70
CA GLY A 630 4.96 -14.70 -20.54
C GLY A 630 4.06 -15.80 -19.99
N THR A 631 2.74 -15.55 -20.01
CA THR A 631 1.71 -16.57 -19.76
C THR A 631 0.75 -16.62 -20.95
N GLN A 632 0.51 -17.81 -21.50
CA GLN A 632 -0.54 -17.99 -22.52
C GLN A 632 -1.95 -17.88 -21.90
N TRP A 633 -2.07 -18.24 -20.63
CA TRP A 633 -3.29 -18.13 -19.83
C TRP A 633 -3.42 -16.76 -19.17
N HIS A 634 -4.62 -16.48 -18.64
CA HIS A 634 -5.04 -15.18 -18.13
C HIS A 634 -5.11 -15.14 -16.59
N PRO A 635 -4.02 -14.75 -15.88
CA PRO A 635 -4.05 -14.62 -14.43
C PRO A 635 -5.03 -13.54 -13.96
N GLU A 636 -5.31 -12.50 -14.75
CA GLU A 636 -6.15 -11.37 -14.35
C GLU A 636 -7.64 -11.72 -14.22
N LYS A 637 -8.10 -12.81 -14.84
CA LYS A 637 -9.53 -13.12 -14.92
C LYS A 637 -10.10 -13.64 -13.60
N ASN A 638 -9.35 -14.47 -12.88
CA ASN A 638 -9.86 -15.23 -11.74
C ASN A 638 -10.46 -14.35 -10.63
N ALA A 639 -9.88 -13.15 -10.41
CA ALA A 639 -10.35 -12.22 -9.39
C ALA A 639 -11.31 -11.13 -9.91
N PHE A 640 -11.37 -10.89 -11.22
CA PHE A 640 -11.96 -9.65 -11.75
C PHE A 640 -12.96 -9.82 -12.91
N GLU A 641 -13.12 -11.00 -13.49
CA GLU A 641 -14.01 -11.25 -14.65
C GLU A 641 -15.02 -12.37 -14.38
N TRP A 642 -16.31 -12.04 -14.26
CA TRP A 642 -17.34 -12.95 -13.72
C TRP A 642 -18.35 -13.46 -14.77
N ARG A 643 -18.28 -12.95 -16.01
CA ARG A 643 -19.28 -13.23 -17.06
C ARG A 643 -19.21 -14.64 -17.66
N ARG A 644 -18.18 -15.43 -17.36
CA ARG A 644 -17.93 -16.71 -18.06
C ARG A 644 -17.80 -17.83 -17.04
N PRO A 645 -18.62 -18.88 -17.13
CA PRO A 645 -18.66 -19.94 -16.11
C PRO A 645 -17.38 -20.78 -16.04
N TYR A 646 -16.56 -20.73 -17.09
CA TYR A 646 -15.28 -21.44 -17.15
C TYR A 646 -14.14 -20.69 -16.44
N VAL A 647 -14.34 -19.42 -16.04
CA VAL A 647 -13.29 -18.67 -15.33
C VAL A 647 -13.24 -19.18 -13.88
N PRO A 648 -12.08 -19.63 -13.40
CA PRO A 648 -11.98 -20.17 -12.05
C PRO A 648 -12.00 -19.05 -11.01
N HIS A 649 -12.80 -19.24 -9.96
CA HIS A 649 -13.02 -18.26 -8.88
C HIS A 649 -12.79 -18.84 -7.47
N SER A 650 -12.16 -20.01 -7.39
CA SER A 650 -11.77 -20.63 -6.11
C SER A 650 -10.78 -19.73 -5.36
N PRO A 651 -10.62 -19.88 -4.04
CA PRO A 651 -9.60 -19.15 -3.28
C PRO A 651 -8.20 -19.28 -3.90
N SER A 652 -7.77 -20.49 -4.28
CA SER A 652 -6.50 -20.73 -4.94
C SER A 652 -6.40 -20.01 -6.30
N ALA A 653 -7.47 -19.98 -7.10
CA ALA A 653 -7.51 -19.22 -8.36
C ALA A 653 -7.27 -17.72 -8.13
N VAL A 654 -7.85 -17.13 -7.09
CA VAL A 654 -7.64 -15.71 -6.72
C VAL A 654 -6.23 -15.47 -6.20
N ARG A 655 -5.66 -16.39 -5.40
CA ARG A 655 -4.26 -16.31 -4.96
C ARG A 655 -3.30 -16.31 -6.14
N ILE A 656 -3.53 -17.16 -7.15
CA ILE A 656 -2.69 -17.20 -8.35
C ILE A 656 -2.65 -15.83 -9.05
N SER A 657 -3.80 -15.16 -9.19
CA SER A 657 -3.85 -13.79 -9.74
C SER A 657 -2.96 -12.84 -8.95
N PHE A 658 -3.05 -12.88 -7.62
CA PHE A 658 -2.28 -12.01 -6.75
C PHE A 658 -0.78 -12.32 -6.80
N TYR A 659 -0.37 -13.60 -6.68
CA TYR A 659 1.05 -13.97 -6.66
C TYR A 659 1.74 -13.71 -8.02
N ALA A 660 1.04 -13.92 -9.15
CA ALA A 660 1.56 -13.55 -10.46
C ALA A 660 1.77 -12.03 -10.58
N ALA A 661 0.79 -11.24 -10.12
CA ALA A 661 0.89 -9.78 -10.09
C ALA A 661 1.98 -9.30 -9.14
N GLN A 662 2.06 -9.89 -7.94
CA GLN A 662 3.03 -9.56 -6.90
C GLN A 662 4.45 -9.78 -7.42
N PHE A 663 4.70 -10.92 -8.09
CA PHE A 663 5.97 -11.19 -8.75
C PHE A 663 6.31 -10.08 -9.74
N PHE A 664 5.43 -9.77 -10.70
CA PHE A 664 5.72 -8.79 -11.73
C PHE A 664 5.89 -7.36 -11.17
N VAL A 665 5.10 -6.97 -10.17
CA VAL A 665 5.29 -5.68 -9.49
C VAL A 665 6.62 -5.65 -8.74
N ASN A 666 7.03 -6.73 -8.07
CA ASN A 666 8.35 -6.82 -7.43
C ASN A 666 9.50 -6.69 -8.43
N GLU A 667 9.33 -7.19 -9.65
CA GLU A 667 10.28 -6.95 -10.74
C GLU A 667 10.36 -5.46 -11.08
N ALA A 668 9.22 -4.76 -11.15
CA ALA A 668 9.18 -3.33 -11.42
C ALA A 668 9.79 -2.50 -10.27
N ARG A 669 9.73 -2.98 -9.02
CA ARG A 669 10.39 -2.33 -7.87
C ARG A 669 11.92 -2.28 -7.98
N LYS A 670 12.52 -3.08 -8.87
CA LYS A 670 13.97 -3.08 -9.17
C LYS A 670 14.38 -1.96 -10.14
N ASN A 671 13.41 -1.32 -10.81
CA ASN A 671 13.64 -0.18 -11.71
C ASN A 671 13.42 1.17 -10.98
N PHE A 672 14.24 2.17 -11.30
CA PHE A 672 14.21 3.51 -10.69
C PHE A 672 13.82 4.66 -11.63
N HIS A 673 13.27 4.33 -12.80
CA HIS A 673 12.62 5.32 -13.66
C HIS A 673 11.53 6.06 -12.89
N LYS A 674 11.28 7.29 -13.31
CA LYS A 674 10.25 8.15 -12.74
C LYS A 674 9.93 9.27 -13.72
N PHE A 675 8.72 9.79 -13.61
CA PHE A 675 8.37 11.04 -14.28
C PHE A 675 9.22 12.20 -13.74
N ASP A 676 9.42 13.22 -14.59
CA ASP A 676 10.18 14.43 -14.24
C ASP A 676 9.52 15.24 -13.12
N SER A 677 8.21 15.14 -12.96
CA SER A 677 7.45 15.82 -11.89
C SER A 677 6.21 15.03 -11.47
N GLU A 678 5.73 15.31 -10.26
CA GLU A 678 4.45 14.78 -9.75
C GLU A 678 3.25 15.23 -10.60
N GLU A 679 3.36 16.38 -11.29
CA GLU A 679 2.30 16.88 -12.17
C GLU A 679 2.18 16.02 -13.44
N GLU A 680 3.31 15.72 -14.10
CA GLU A 680 3.32 14.86 -15.29
C GLU A 680 2.94 13.42 -14.94
N GLU A 681 3.43 12.91 -13.80
CA GLU A 681 2.97 11.63 -13.24
C GLU A 681 1.44 11.64 -13.08
N GLY A 682 0.92 12.66 -12.39
CA GLY A 682 -0.51 12.81 -12.12
C GLY A 682 -1.39 12.88 -13.37
N LYS A 683 -0.88 13.40 -14.49
CA LYS A 683 -1.59 13.44 -15.78
C LYS A 683 -1.56 12.11 -16.53
N ALA A 684 -0.48 11.34 -16.40
CA ALA A 684 -0.29 10.08 -17.12
C ALA A 684 -1.07 8.91 -16.50
N LEU A 685 -1.36 8.96 -15.20
CA LEU A 685 -1.99 7.85 -14.49
C LEU A 685 -3.39 7.49 -15.01
N ILE A 686 -3.70 6.19 -14.90
CA ILE A 686 -5.02 5.63 -15.25
C ILE A 686 -6.17 6.27 -14.46
N PHE A 687 -5.87 6.90 -13.32
CA PHE A 687 -6.86 7.59 -12.48
C PHE A 687 -7.60 8.72 -13.20
N ASN A 688 -7.04 9.26 -14.29
CA ASN A 688 -7.69 10.28 -15.13
C ASN A 688 -8.74 9.71 -16.09
N TYR A 689 -8.87 8.39 -16.15
CA TYR A 689 -9.81 7.69 -17.03
C TYR A 689 -10.86 6.95 -16.18
N SER A 690 -12.09 6.90 -16.67
CA SER A 690 -13.16 6.13 -16.04
C SER A 690 -13.51 4.94 -16.92
N PRO A 691 -13.49 3.71 -16.39
CA PRO A 691 -13.93 2.56 -17.16
C PRO A 691 -15.45 2.61 -17.33
N VAL A 692 -15.96 1.96 -18.37
CA VAL A 692 -17.40 1.77 -18.59
C VAL A 692 -17.80 0.33 -18.33
N TYR A 693 -19.00 0.13 -17.77
CA TYR A 693 -19.58 -1.20 -17.69
C TYR A 693 -19.84 -1.73 -19.11
N ALA A 694 -19.17 -2.82 -19.47
CA ALA A 694 -19.21 -3.31 -20.83
C ALA A 694 -20.59 -3.89 -21.18
N ALA A 695 -20.90 -3.89 -22.47
CA ALA A 695 -22.16 -4.46 -22.97
C ALA A 695 -22.28 -5.95 -22.56
N PRO A 696 -23.51 -6.48 -22.37
CA PRO A 696 -23.71 -7.86 -21.89
C PRO A 696 -22.97 -8.95 -22.68
N ARG A 697 -22.69 -8.71 -23.96
CA ARG A 697 -21.99 -9.65 -24.86
C ARG A 697 -20.47 -9.58 -24.77
N SER A 698 -19.91 -8.62 -24.04
CA SER A 698 -18.47 -8.53 -23.78
C SER A 698 -17.97 -9.75 -22.99
N VAL A 699 -16.68 -10.08 -23.13
CA VAL A 699 -15.98 -11.02 -22.25
C VAL A 699 -15.43 -10.34 -20.99
N PHE A 700 -15.42 -9.01 -20.97
CA PHE A 700 -14.93 -8.19 -19.86
C PHE A 700 -16.09 -7.55 -19.10
N GLU A 701 -15.96 -7.38 -17.78
CA GLU A 701 -16.89 -6.60 -16.96
C GLU A 701 -16.80 -5.11 -17.28
N GLN A 702 -15.59 -4.56 -17.21
CA GLN A 702 -15.31 -3.14 -17.39
C GLN A 702 -14.17 -2.91 -18.38
N ILE A 703 -14.30 -1.86 -19.18
CA ILE A 703 -13.32 -1.49 -20.21
C ILE A 703 -13.00 0.00 -20.10
N TYR A 704 -11.71 0.34 -20.12
CA TYR A 704 -11.25 1.69 -20.40
C TYR A 704 -11.18 1.87 -21.92
N TYR A 705 -11.83 2.90 -22.44
CA TYR A 705 -11.74 3.30 -23.84
C TYR A 705 -10.97 4.61 -23.95
N PHE A 706 -10.19 4.75 -25.03
CA PHE A 706 -9.34 5.91 -25.31
C PHE A 706 -9.62 6.49 -26.68
#